data_AF-A0A068RR44-F1
#
_entry.id   AF-A0A068RR44-F1
#
_cell.length_a   1.000
_cell.length_b   1.000
_cell.length_c   1.000
_cell.angle_alpha   90.00
_cell.angle_beta   90.00
_cell.angle_gamma   90.00
#
_symmetry.space_group_name_H-M   'P 1'
#
loop_
_entity.id
_entity.type
_entity.pdbx_description
1 polymer ?
#
loop_
_entity_poly.entity_id
_entity_poly.type
_entity_poly.pdbx_seq_one_letter_code
_entity_poly.pdbx_strand_id
1 'polypeptide(L)'
;MVNLDLDACLERLYKKQLLAECVLKEICERTKELLMRESNVVHIGAPVTVVGDIHGQYYDLIEIFRIGGYCPDTNYLFLGDYVDRGLFSVETISLLTCLKLRYPDRVQLVRGNHESRAVTQTYGFYTECVRKYGSHNVWQYFTDMFDFLTLSVVIDNSIFCVHGGLSPTIHVLDQIKVIDRFREIPHEGAMADLVWSDPDPDKEEFAISARGAGYTFGTLVVDRFLHMNNMSHILRAHQLCNAGYQVLFNDKLSTVWSAPNYCYRCGNLASILEVGVDGSRFFNVFDAAPENDRNPQQAQLKRIRSSISFRLGLHKSYQYCTGVDKGISINANAHVAQGCGEISSERGNRGRRNAASLLSPLNCQLDMFSSSVFDLPTHADSAELGYGKSMAFDTSSMSVVGFIKHSLSIILDNQDSKQIFYFLLLNLSYMFVQLAYGVWTNSLGLISDAIHMFFDCLALAVGLFASVMSKWPPNPRYSYGYNRIETVAAYFNGVFLVLISVSIVVEGIERIIDPPEMNTQRLLLVSFVGLVVNLVGIFAFNHGHAHGHSHGGHDHHHHHGHDHGHGHSANMQGVFLHILADTLGSVGVIVSTLLIQWFGWTGFDPIASLFIAILIVLSVIPLIKQSGAVLMLELEDNKVYQVEGTLNELGQLDGIASVHQPRFWPNEAETMVGSIHIQAKDGSDLQDVRRRVSEFLMSHIDGLKEVCVQVESESGARTRIKMNQAQQQTGYFYTPAFQHSNIGMNYRNTAAAAATPSPPPPATTTTTTTPLPPQPNVAAMSVGLADPTTATAPLASPLHQQYPSTAPPPVGPPLSKKNTKKE
;
A
#
# COMPACT_ATOMS: atom_id res chain seq x y z
N MET A 1 35.38 -14.57 -27.38
CA MET A 1 33.98 -14.20 -27.68
C MET A 1 33.22 -15.49 -27.94
N VAL A 2 31.99 -15.62 -27.44
CA VAL A 2 31.10 -16.72 -27.86
C VAL A 2 30.55 -16.37 -29.24
N ASN A 3 30.53 -17.32 -30.17
CA ASN A 3 29.87 -17.11 -31.46
C ASN A 3 28.35 -17.27 -31.24
N LEU A 4 27.64 -16.16 -31.04
CA LEU A 4 26.21 -16.15 -30.75
C LEU A 4 25.41 -16.40 -32.03
N ASP A 5 25.04 -17.66 -32.25
CA ASP A 5 24.07 -18.06 -33.26
C ASP A 5 22.64 -17.74 -32.78
N LEU A 6 22.06 -16.65 -33.30
CA LEU A 6 20.70 -16.21 -32.97
C LEU A 6 19.63 -17.16 -33.53
N ASP A 7 19.87 -17.79 -34.69
CA ASP A 7 18.87 -18.65 -35.33
C ASP A 7 18.76 -19.99 -34.59
N ALA A 8 19.89 -20.54 -34.10
CA ALA A 8 19.89 -21.68 -33.17
C ALA A 8 19.31 -21.32 -31.78
N CYS A 9 19.45 -20.07 -31.32
CA CYS A 9 18.79 -19.61 -30.09
C CYS A 9 17.27 -19.53 -30.27
N LEU A 10 16.78 -19.00 -31.39
CA LEU A 10 15.35 -18.95 -31.74
C LEU A 10 14.76 -20.36 -31.88
N GLU A 11 15.44 -21.29 -32.56
CA GLU A 11 14.95 -22.67 -32.71
C GLU A 11 14.76 -23.38 -31.35
N ARG A 12 15.68 -23.15 -30.40
CA ARG A 12 15.56 -23.64 -29.02
C ARG A 12 14.42 -22.96 -28.26
N LEU A 13 14.31 -21.64 -28.37
CA LEU A 13 13.29 -20.87 -27.67
C LEU A 13 11.88 -21.23 -28.15
N TYR A 14 11.64 -21.38 -29.46
CA TYR A 14 10.36 -21.86 -30.02
C TYR A 14 9.98 -23.27 -29.51
N LYS A 15 10.97 -24.12 -29.23
CA LYS A 15 10.78 -25.44 -28.59
C LYS A 15 10.62 -25.37 -27.06
N LYS A 16 10.45 -24.17 -26.50
CA LYS A 16 10.40 -23.85 -25.07
C LYS A 16 11.59 -24.41 -24.28
N GLN A 17 12.79 -24.34 -24.86
CA GLN A 17 14.04 -24.73 -24.20
C GLN A 17 14.76 -23.50 -23.66
N LEU A 18 15.18 -23.55 -22.40
CA LEU A 18 15.98 -22.49 -21.77
C LEU A 18 17.34 -22.35 -22.47
N LEU A 19 17.80 -21.11 -22.61
CA LEU A 19 19.18 -20.79 -23.00
C LEU A 19 20.08 -20.78 -21.76
N ALA A 20 21.40 -20.86 -21.94
CA ALA A 20 22.34 -20.79 -20.82
C ALA A 20 22.48 -19.35 -20.31
N GLU A 21 22.76 -19.18 -19.01
CA GLU A 21 22.91 -17.85 -18.37
C GLU A 21 23.91 -16.95 -19.12
N CYS A 22 25.06 -17.50 -19.54
CA CYS A 22 26.07 -16.76 -20.31
C CYS A 22 25.60 -16.34 -21.72
N VAL A 23 24.66 -17.07 -22.32
CA VAL A 23 24.06 -16.75 -23.63
C VAL A 23 23.01 -15.66 -23.46
N LEU A 24 22.18 -15.74 -22.41
CA LEU A 24 21.22 -14.68 -22.07
C LEU A 24 21.93 -13.36 -21.74
N LYS A 25 23.07 -13.41 -21.03
CA LYS A 25 23.89 -12.22 -20.78
C LYS A 25 24.32 -11.55 -22.08
N GLU A 26 24.94 -12.30 -23.00
CA GLU A 26 25.39 -11.79 -24.31
C GLU A 26 24.22 -11.21 -25.15
N ILE A 27 23.05 -11.85 -25.11
CA ILE A 27 21.81 -11.37 -25.73
C ILE A 27 21.38 -10.03 -25.12
N CYS A 28 21.33 -9.90 -23.80
CA CYS A 28 20.94 -8.66 -23.13
C CYS A 28 21.94 -7.52 -23.39
N GLU A 29 23.26 -7.77 -23.35
CA GLU A 29 24.27 -6.76 -23.68
C GLU A 29 24.12 -6.24 -25.11
N ARG A 30 24.03 -7.13 -26.10
CA ARG A 30 23.81 -6.73 -27.51
C ARG A 30 22.48 -6.01 -27.72
N THR A 31 21.45 -6.35 -26.94
CA THR A 31 20.15 -5.68 -27.02
C THR A 31 20.24 -4.26 -26.48
N LYS A 32 20.97 -4.03 -25.37
CA LYS A 32 21.25 -2.67 -24.88
C LYS A 32 22.03 -1.85 -25.92
N GLU A 33 23.06 -2.40 -26.55
CA GLU A 33 23.81 -1.72 -27.63
C GLU A 33 22.94 -1.28 -28.81
N LEU A 34 21.88 -2.04 -29.10
CA LEU A 34 20.92 -1.77 -30.18
C LEU A 34 19.88 -0.73 -29.74
N LEU A 35 19.17 -1.00 -28.65
CA LEU A 35 18.14 -0.11 -28.09
C LEU A 35 18.69 1.27 -27.72
N MET A 36 19.96 1.38 -27.28
CA MET A 36 20.63 2.65 -27.01
C MET A 36 20.71 3.59 -28.24
N ARG A 37 20.55 3.06 -29.45
CA ARG A 37 20.51 3.84 -30.71
C ARG A 37 19.09 4.27 -31.10
N GLU A 38 18.07 3.72 -30.45
CA GLU A 38 16.66 4.00 -30.71
C GLU A 38 16.15 5.16 -29.85
N SER A 39 15.30 6.00 -30.44
CA SER A 39 14.64 7.11 -29.73
C SER A 39 13.53 6.61 -28.81
N ASN A 40 13.09 7.45 -27.87
CA ASN A 40 11.92 7.16 -27.03
C ASN A 40 10.61 7.10 -27.82
N VAL A 41 10.60 7.70 -29.02
CA VAL A 41 9.51 7.67 -30.00
C VAL A 41 10.07 7.06 -31.29
N VAL A 42 9.82 5.77 -31.53
CA VAL A 42 10.22 5.10 -32.78
C VAL A 42 9.12 5.28 -33.82
N HIS A 43 9.49 5.55 -35.07
CA HIS A 43 8.55 5.66 -36.19
C HIS A 43 8.63 4.40 -37.05
N ILE A 44 7.49 3.78 -37.34
CA ILE A 44 7.34 2.61 -38.22
C ILE A 44 6.21 2.84 -39.23
N GLY A 45 6.13 2.00 -40.27
CA GLY A 45 5.02 2.02 -41.23
C GLY A 45 4.31 0.67 -41.31
N ALA A 46 3.05 0.70 -41.75
CA ALA A 46 2.24 -0.48 -42.00
C ALA A 46 2.75 -1.30 -43.23
N PRO A 47 2.46 -2.61 -43.30
CA PRO A 47 1.65 -3.39 -42.37
C PRO A 47 2.41 -3.75 -41.09
N VAL A 48 1.71 -3.74 -39.95
CA VAL A 48 2.25 -4.14 -38.65
C VAL A 48 1.16 -4.78 -37.77
N THR A 49 1.54 -5.84 -37.05
CA THR A 49 0.70 -6.51 -36.06
C THR A 49 1.05 -5.99 -34.66
N VAL A 50 0.08 -5.35 -34.02
CA VAL A 50 0.20 -4.74 -32.69
C VAL A 50 -0.30 -5.72 -31.63
N VAL A 51 0.50 -5.93 -30.59
CA VAL A 51 0.29 -6.92 -29.52
C VAL A 51 0.35 -6.20 -28.17
N GLY A 52 -0.64 -6.42 -27.32
CA GLY A 52 -0.69 -5.93 -25.95
C GLY A 52 -0.02 -6.88 -24.96
N ASP A 53 -0.42 -6.80 -23.70
CA ASP A 53 0.16 -7.53 -22.56
C ASP A 53 0.19 -9.06 -22.80
N ILE A 54 1.30 -9.69 -22.41
CA ILE A 54 1.52 -11.15 -22.55
C ILE A 54 1.70 -11.82 -21.17
N HIS A 55 2.29 -11.14 -20.19
CA HIS A 55 2.46 -11.60 -18.82
C HIS A 55 2.94 -13.07 -18.70
N GLY A 56 4.07 -13.39 -19.35
CA GLY A 56 4.69 -14.72 -19.28
C GLY A 56 3.84 -15.88 -19.79
N GLN A 57 2.77 -15.62 -20.56
CA GLN A 57 1.93 -16.64 -21.19
C GLN A 57 2.52 -17.16 -22.51
N TYR A 58 3.69 -17.79 -22.43
CA TYR A 58 4.47 -18.26 -23.58
C TYR A 58 3.68 -19.06 -24.63
N TYR A 59 2.78 -19.97 -24.23
CA TYR A 59 2.01 -20.77 -25.19
C TYR A 59 1.05 -19.91 -26.02
N ASP A 60 0.47 -18.88 -25.40
CA ASP A 60 -0.43 -17.93 -26.05
C ASP A 60 0.36 -16.97 -26.96
N LEU A 61 1.61 -16.63 -26.62
CA LEU A 61 2.54 -15.95 -27.54
C LEU A 61 2.86 -16.81 -28.79
N ILE A 62 2.96 -18.14 -28.65
CA ILE A 62 3.10 -19.01 -29.82
C ILE A 62 1.81 -19.03 -30.67
N GLU A 63 0.63 -18.92 -30.06
CA GLU A 63 -0.64 -18.77 -30.79
C GLU A 63 -0.72 -17.42 -31.53
N ILE A 64 -0.23 -16.32 -30.92
CA ILE A 64 -0.11 -15.00 -31.58
C ILE A 64 0.72 -15.08 -32.87
N PHE A 65 1.81 -15.85 -32.89
CA PHE A 65 2.61 -16.08 -34.11
C PHE A 65 1.97 -17.07 -35.09
N ARG A 66 1.08 -17.97 -34.65
CA ARG A 66 0.26 -18.82 -35.54
C ARG A 66 -0.83 -18.01 -36.25
N ILE A 67 -1.41 -17.02 -35.56
CA ILE A 67 -2.48 -16.16 -36.08
C ILE A 67 -1.92 -15.06 -36.99
N GLY A 68 -1.02 -14.20 -36.47
CA GLY A 68 -0.47 -13.06 -37.21
C GLY A 68 0.68 -13.40 -38.16
N GLY A 69 1.22 -14.62 -38.10
CA GLY A 69 2.35 -15.08 -38.90
C GLY A 69 3.71 -14.94 -38.20
N TYR A 70 4.70 -15.73 -38.64
CA TYR A 70 6.03 -15.75 -38.03
C TYR A 70 6.95 -14.68 -38.64
N CYS A 71 7.87 -14.14 -37.84
CA CYS A 71 9.00 -13.36 -38.36
C CYS A 71 9.90 -14.28 -39.23
N PRO A 72 10.42 -13.81 -40.38
CA PRO A 72 10.51 -12.41 -40.82
C PRO A 72 9.34 -11.90 -41.68
N ASP A 73 8.33 -12.72 -41.98
CA ASP A 73 7.30 -12.38 -42.97
C ASP A 73 6.33 -11.30 -42.46
N THR A 74 6.06 -11.30 -41.14
CA THR A 74 5.23 -10.32 -40.44
C THR A 74 6.07 -9.31 -39.64
N ASN A 75 5.65 -8.05 -39.60
CA ASN A 75 6.19 -7.02 -38.71
C ASN A 75 5.37 -6.95 -37.40
N TYR A 76 6.03 -6.74 -36.27
CA TYR A 76 5.41 -6.75 -34.95
C TYR A 76 5.75 -5.52 -34.11
N LEU A 77 4.74 -4.97 -33.43
CA LEU A 77 4.87 -3.98 -32.38
C LEU A 77 4.29 -4.57 -31.09
N PHE A 78 5.11 -4.78 -30.07
CA PHE A 78 4.65 -5.18 -28.75
C PHE A 78 4.60 -3.97 -27.80
N LEU A 79 3.49 -3.83 -27.08
CA LEU A 79 3.19 -2.68 -26.22
C LEU A 79 3.61 -2.87 -24.76
N GLY A 80 4.53 -3.79 -24.44
CA GLY A 80 5.02 -4.02 -23.06
C GLY A 80 4.35 -5.19 -22.32
N ASP A 81 4.65 -5.30 -21.03
CA ASP A 81 4.14 -6.29 -20.08
C ASP A 81 4.36 -7.74 -20.56
N TYR A 82 5.64 -8.05 -20.77
CA TYR A 82 6.13 -9.36 -21.21
C TYR A 82 6.20 -10.39 -20.09
N VAL A 83 6.37 -9.91 -18.85
CA VAL A 83 6.77 -10.72 -17.68
C VAL A 83 5.74 -10.70 -16.54
N ASP A 84 6.06 -11.45 -15.48
CA ASP A 84 5.22 -11.73 -14.31
C ASP A 84 3.92 -12.49 -14.60
N ARG A 85 3.20 -12.87 -13.52
CA ARG A 85 1.84 -13.48 -13.51
C ARG A 85 1.75 -14.89 -14.12
N GLY A 86 2.30 -15.09 -15.31
CA GLY A 86 2.48 -16.38 -15.97
C GLY A 86 3.60 -17.22 -15.33
N LEU A 87 3.94 -18.33 -16.00
CA LEU A 87 4.97 -19.28 -15.53
C LEU A 87 6.21 -19.34 -16.45
N PHE A 88 6.15 -18.64 -17.58
CA PHE A 88 7.11 -18.72 -18.68
C PHE A 88 7.56 -17.32 -19.13
N SER A 89 7.67 -16.39 -18.17
CA SER A 89 8.18 -15.03 -18.38
C SER A 89 9.56 -15.03 -19.02
N VAL A 90 10.45 -15.92 -18.54
CA VAL A 90 11.83 -16.10 -19.04
C VAL A 90 11.82 -16.49 -20.52
N GLU A 91 11.05 -17.49 -20.91
CA GLU A 91 10.96 -17.98 -22.29
C GLU A 91 10.33 -16.91 -23.20
N THR A 92 9.30 -16.22 -22.70
CA THR A 92 8.61 -15.11 -23.37
C THR A 92 9.57 -13.97 -23.70
N ILE A 93 10.24 -13.38 -22.69
CA ILE A 93 11.14 -12.26 -22.91
C ILE A 93 12.41 -12.67 -23.68
N SER A 94 12.92 -13.89 -23.48
CA SER A 94 14.06 -14.40 -24.26
C SER A 94 13.75 -14.50 -25.75
N LEU A 95 12.55 -14.98 -26.11
CA LEU A 95 12.09 -15.09 -27.50
C LEU A 95 11.94 -13.71 -28.13
N LEU A 96 11.26 -12.77 -27.47
CA LEU A 96 11.07 -11.42 -27.97
C LEU A 96 12.40 -10.65 -28.11
N THR A 97 13.31 -10.81 -27.15
CA THR A 97 14.66 -10.20 -27.20
C THR A 97 15.49 -10.78 -28.35
N CYS A 98 15.46 -12.09 -28.57
CA CYS A 98 16.14 -12.72 -29.71
C CYS A 98 15.54 -12.28 -31.05
N LEU A 99 14.21 -12.13 -31.15
CA LEU A 99 13.53 -11.63 -32.33
C LEU A 99 13.90 -10.16 -32.62
N LYS A 100 13.95 -9.30 -31.59
CA LYS A 100 14.40 -7.90 -31.73
C LYS A 100 15.86 -7.80 -32.20
N LEU A 101 16.76 -8.64 -31.68
CA LEU A 101 18.15 -8.70 -32.18
C LEU A 101 18.24 -9.21 -33.63
N ARG A 102 17.39 -10.15 -34.01
CA ARG A 102 17.47 -10.84 -35.31
C ARG A 102 16.80 -10.07 -36.45
N TYR A 103 15.78 -9.28 -36.13
CA TYR A 103 14.95 -8.52 -37.06
C TYR A 103 14.60 -7.12 -36.52
N PRO A 104 15.61 -6.26 -36.22
CA PRO A 104 15.42 -5.02 -35.45
C PRO A 104 14.52 -3.97 -36.11
N ASP A 105 14.47 -3.95 -37.45
CA ASP A 105 13.61 -3.06 -38.22
C ASP A 105 12.13 -3.53 -38.26
N ARG A 106 11.88 -4.83 -37.99
CA ARG A 106 10.56 -5.47 -38.09
C ARG A 106 9.88 -5.73 -36.76
N VAL A 107 10.64 -5.85 -35.68
CA VAL A 107 10.14 -6.12 -34.33
C VAL A 107 10.45 -4.92 -33.45
N GLN A 108 9.41 -4.33 -32.84
CA GLN A 108 9.54 -3.22 -31.90
C GLN A 108 9.00 -3.61 -30.53
N LEU A 109 9.72 -3.18 -29.48
CA LEU A 109 9.41 -3.48 -28.08
C LEU A 109 9.29 -2.17 -27.29
N VAL A 110 8.09 -1.90 -26.79
CA VAL A 110 7.80 -0.80 -25.84
C VAL A 110 8.00 -1.30 -24.40
N ARG A 111 8.33 -0.41 -23.47
CA ARG A 111 8.40 -0.71 -22.03
C ARG A 111 7.01 -0.65 -21.40
N GLY A 112 6.55 -1.74 -20.81
CA GLY A 112 5.40 -1.77 -19.92
C GLY A 112 5.76 -1.43 -18.48
N ASN A 113 4.78 -1.41 -17.58
CA ASN A 113 5.06 -1.16 -16.16
C ASN A 113 5.67 -2.38 -15.46
N HIS A 114 5.42 -3.59 -15.97
CA HIS A 114 6.06 -4.81 -15.49
C HIS A 114 7.54 -4.92 -15.91
N GLU A 115 8.04 -4.11 -16.84
CA GLU A 115 9.47 -4.03 -17.17
C GLU A 115 10.24 -3.12 -16.17
N SER A 116 10.07 -3.40 -14.87
CA SER A 116 10.67 -2.69 -13.73
C SER A 116 11.12 -3.66 -12.62
N ARG A 117 12.15 -3.29 -11.85
CA ARG A 117 12.71 -4.11 -10.75
C ARG A 117 11.71 -4.26 -9.61
N ALA A 118 10.99 -3.20 -9.26
CA ALA A 118 10.01 -3.22 -8.17
C ALA A 118 8.81 -4.15 -8.44
N VAL A 119 8.28 -4.13 -9.67
CA VAL A 119 7.12 -4.95 -10.05
C VAL A 119 7.53 -6.42 -10.23
N THR A 120 8.67 -6.70 -10.88
CA THR A 120 9.16 -8.07 -11.12
C THR A 120 9.58 -8.85 -9.87
N GLN A 121 9.98 -8.15 -8.81
CA GLN A 121 10.19 -8.75 -7.48
C GLN A 121 8.86 -9.12 -6.80
N THR A 122 7.78 -8.39 -7.10
CA THR A 122 6.48 -8.54 -6.44
C THR A 122 5.60 -9.60 -7.14
N TYR A 123 5.62 -9.67 -8.48
CA TYR A 123 4.61 -10.43 -9.24
C TYR A 123 5.10 -11.71 -9.95
N GLY A 124 6.37 -12.08 -9.75
CA GLY A 124 6.85 -13.45 -9.91
C GLY A 124 8.10 -13.67 -10.78
N PHE A 125 8.50 -12.73 -11.63
CA PHE A 125 9.60 -12.91 -12.58
C PHE A 125 10.96 -13.10 -11.90
N TYR A 126 11.22 -12.37 -10.80
CA TYR A 126 12.41 -12.60 -9.96
C TYR A 126 12.49 -14.07 -9.49
N THR A 127 11.40 -14.55 -8.89
CA THR A 127 11.26 -15.93 -8.38
C THR A 127 11.32 -16.97 -9.50
N GLU A 128 10.81 -16.63 -10.70
CA GLU A 128 10.90 -17.49 -11.87
C GLU A 128 12.35 -17.66 -12.35
N CYS A 129 13.12 -16.57 -12.43
CA CYS A 129 14.55 -16.61 -12.77
C CYS A 129 15.35 -17.43 -11.77
N VAL A 130 15.21 -17.15 -10.47
CA VAL A 130 15.92 -17.89 -9.40
C VAL A 130 15.55 -19.38 -9.45
N ARG A 131 14.27 -19.73 -9.66
CA ARG A 131 13.82 -21.12 -9.80
C ARG A 131 14.36 -21.83 -11.05
N LYS A 132 14.58 -21.12 -12.16
CA LYS A 132 15.03 -21.70 -13.44
C LYS A 132 16.55 -21.78 -13.59
N TYR A 133 17.31 -20.90 -12.92
CA TYR A 133 18.78 -20.81 -13.05
C TYR A 133 19.55 -21.03 -11.74
N GLY A 134 18.89 -21.03 -10.59
CA GLY A 134 19.56 -21.06 -9.27
C GLY A 134 20.23 -19.74 -8.87
N SER A 135 20.19 -18.72 -9.73
CA SER A 135 20.80 -17.40 -9.55
C SER A 135 19.79 -16.28 -9.84
N HIS A 136 20.00 -15.09 -9.27
CA HIS A 136 19.25 -13.89 -9.66
C HIS A 136 19.89 -13.16 -10.86
N ASN A 137 21.03 -13.66 -11.37
CA ASN A 137 21.81 -13.03 -12.44
C ASN A 137 20.96 -12.81 -13.70
N VAL A 138 20.16 -13.80 -14.10
CA VAL A 138 19.30 -13.70 -15.29
C VAL A 138 18.19 -12.65 -15.11
N TRP A 139 17.62 -12.51 -13.90
CA TRP A 139 16.68 -11.41 -13.62
C TRP A 139 17.38 -10.06 -13.79
N GLN A 140 18.57 -9.89 -13.20
CA GLN A 140 19.34 -8.66 -13.33
C GLN A 140 19.65 -8.34 -14.80
N TYR A 141 20.10 -9.31 -15.60
CA TYR A 141 20.43 -9.09 -17.01
C TYR A 141 19.21 -8.65 -17.85
N PHE A 142 18.00 -9.07 -17.47
CA PHE A 142 16.77 -8.58 -18.10
C PHE A 142 16.37 -7.20 -17.56
N THR A 143 16.40 -6.94 -16.25
CA THR A 143 16.03 -5.61 -15.71
C THR A 143 16.99 -4.50 -16.14
N ASP A 144 18.29 -4.81 -16.27
CA ASP A 144 19.30 -3.87 -16.76
C ASP A 144 19.14 -3.62 -18.28
N MET A 145 18.47 -4.51 -19.01
CA MET A 145 18.07 -4.32 -20.41
C MET A 145 16.74 -3.56 -20.54
N PHE A 146 15.79 -3.77 -19.62
CA PHE A 146 14.50 -3.07 -19.59
C PHE A 146 14.63 -1.55 -19.52
N ASP A 147 15.70 -1.04 -18.87
CA ASP A 147 16.01 0.39 -18.85
C ASP A 147 16.29 1.00 -20.23
N PHE A 148 16.55 0.19 -21.26
CA PHE A 148 16.81 0.66 -22.62
C PHE A 148 15.58 0.58 -23.53
N LEU A 149 14.51 -0.11 -23.14
CA LEU A 149 13.27 -0.28 -23.93
C LEU A 149 12.62 1.06 -24.27
N THR A 150 11.99 1.13 -25.45
CA THR A 150 11.41 2.38 -25.97
C THR A 150 10.12 2.73 -25.23
N LEU A 151 9.76 4.02 -25.15
CA LEU A 151 8.58 4.47 -24.38
C LEU A 151 7.30 4.56 -25.22
N SER A 152 7.44 4.71 -26.55
CA SER A 152 6.32 4.87 -27.47
C SER A 152 6.73 4.60 -28.92
N VAL A 153 5.75 4.30 -29.76
CA VAL A 153 5.91 4.09 -31.20
C VAL A 153 4.86 4.89 -31.96
N VAL A 154 5.16 5.32 -33.18
CA VAL A 154 4.24 6.01 -34.08
C VAL A 154 4.15 5.23 -35.38
N ILE A 155 2.95 4.81 -35.77
CA ILE A 155 2.68 4.12 -37.04
C ILE A 155 2.21 5.14 -38.08
N ASP A 156 2.90 5.17 -39.23
CA ASP A 156 2.61 6.00 -40.42
C ASP A 156 2.39 7.50 -40.13
N ASN A 157 3.02 8.01 -39.06
CA ASN A 157 2.85 9.37 -38.55
C ASN A 157 1.38 9.76 -38.26
N SER A 158 0.52 8.77 -37.97
CA SER A 158 -0.90 8.98 -37.70
C SER A 158 -1.41 8.29 -36.43
N ILE A 159 -0.83 7.15 -36.03
CA ILE A 159 -1.28 6.39 -34.85
C ILE A 159 -0.20 6.42 -33.78
N PHE A 160 -0.51 6.97 -32.61
CA PHE A 160 0.38 6.98 -31.45
C PHE A 160 0.19 5.72 -30.59
N CYS A 161 1.28 5.04 -30.25
CA CYS A 161 1.26 3.76 -29.53
C CYS A 161 2.09 3.86 -28.24
N VAL A 162 1.51 3.42 -27.12
CA VAL A 162 2.08 3.52 -25.78
C VAL A 162 1.60 2.34 -24.91
N HIS A 163 2.28 1.95 -23.84
CA HIS A 163 1.76 0.92 -22.94
C HIS A 163 0.61 1.45 -22.07
N GLY A 164 0.93 2.45 -21.23
CA GLY A 164 0.03 3.14 -20.33
C GLY A 164 -0.87 4.10 -21.09
N GLY A 165 -0.64 5.40 -20.95
CA GLY A 165 -1.48 6.39 -21.61
C GLY A 165 -0.87 7.79 -21.60
N LEU A 166 -1.74 8.80 -21.48
CA LEU A 166 -1.31 10.20 -21.53
C LEU A 166 -0.86 10.71 -20.15
N SER A 167 0.00 11.73 -20.16
CA SER A 167 0.49 12.43 -18.96
C SER A 167 -0.01 13.87 -18.95
N PRO A 168 -0.37 14.44 -17.77
CA PRO A 168 -0.60 15.87 -17.63
C PRO A 168 0.58 16.75 -18.03
N THR A 169 1.80 16.19 -18.09
CA THR A 169 3.04 16.91 -18.46
C THR A 169 3.41 16.80 -19.94
N ILE A 170 2.77 15.89 -20.68
CA ILE A 170 3.09 15.61 -22.09
C ILE A 170 1.92 16.07 -22.97
N HIS A 171 2.20 17.02 -23.84
CA HIS A 171 1.24 17.56 -24.82
C HIS A 171 1.70 17.32 -26.26
N VAL A 172 3.02 17.22 -26.50
CA VAL A 172 3.60 16.93 -27.81
C VAL A 172 4.64 15.80 -27.77
N LEU A 173 4.74 15.04 -28.86
CA LEU A 173 5.65 13.88 -28.97
C LEU A 173 7.13 14.22 -28.72
N ASP A 174 7.57 15.44 -29.03
CA ASP A 174 8.96 15.86 -28.77
C ASP A 174 9.29 15.96 -27.28
N GLN A 175 8.29 16.13 -26.40
CA GLN A 175 8.50 16.03 -24.95
C GLN A 175 8.81 14.60 -24.51
N ILE A 176 8.32 13.58 -25.23
CA ILE A 176 8.65 12.17 -24.98
C ILE A 176 10.11 11.90 -25.39
N LYS A 177 10.57 12.47 -26.52
CA LYS A 177 11.93 12.28 -27.06
C LYS A 177 13.05 12.79 -26.12
N VAL A 178 12.76 13.72 -25.22
CA VAL A 178 13.74 14.29 -24.27
C VAL A 178 13.72 13.65 -22.88
N ILE A 179 12.86 12.66 -22.63
CA ILE A 179 12.84 11.91 -21.36
C ILE A 179 14.12 11.08 -21.24
N ASP A 180 14.86 11.21 -20.13
CA ASP A 180 15.84 10.18 -19.77
C ASP A 180 15.09 8.90 -19.37
N ARG A 181 15.25 7.86 -20.19
CA ARG A 181 14.64 6.54 -19.99
C ARG A 181 15.57 5.49 -19.39
N PHE A 182 16.89 5.76 -19.35
CA PHE A 182 17.94 4.78 -19.04
C PHE A 182 18.10 4.52 -17.53
N ARG A 183 16.97 4.25 -16.88
CA ARG A 183 16.79 4.15 -15.43
C ARG A 183 15.53 3.36 -15.08
N GLU A 184 15.44 2.93 -13.84
CA GLU A 184 14.22 2.39 -13.24
C GLU A 184 13.04 3.38 -13.42
N ILE A 185 11.83 2.86 -13.64
CA ILE A 185 10.61 3.68 -13.74
C ILE A 185 10.38 4.42 -12.41
N PRO A 186 10.28 5.77 -12.39
CA PRO A 186 10.06 6.53 -11.17
C PRO A 186 8.63 6.33 -10.64
N HIS A 187 8.39 6.70 -9.37
CA HIS A 187 7.05 6.65 -8.78
C HIS A 187 6.10 7.73 -9.35
N GLU A 188 6.62 8.80 -9.93
CA GLU A 188 5.83 9.93 -10.46
C GLU A 188 6.45 10.56 -11.73
N GLY A 189 5.61 11.30 -12.47
CA GLY A 189 6.00 12.12 -13.61
C GLY A 189 5.93 11.41 -14.97
N ALA A 190 6.26 12.16 -16.03
CA ALA A 190 6.10 11.80 -17.44
C ALA A 190 6.35 10.33 -17.81
N MET A 191 7.46 9.75 -17.35
CA MET A 191 7.84 8.35 -17.66
C MET A 191 6.95 7.32 -16.94
N ALA A 192 6.50 7.61 -15.71
CA ALA A 192 5.57 6.77 -14.97
C ALA A 192 4.16 6.85 -15.56
N ASP A 193 3.70 8.05 -15.89
CA ASP A 193 2.39 8.29 -16.51
C ASP A 193 2.25 7.53 -17.85
N LEU A 194 3.29 7.55 -18.69
CA LEU A 194 3.31 6.81 -19.96
C LEU A 194 3.14 5.29 -19.80
N VAL A 195 3.40 4.70 -18.62
CA VAL A 195 3.23 3.25 -18.37
C VAL A 195 2.13 2.91 -17.35
N TRP A 196 1.59 3.87 -16.60
CA TRP A 196 0.56 3.64 -15.57
C TRP A 196 -0.78 4.35 -15.80
N SER A 197 -0.86 5.34 -16.70
CA SER A 197 -2.11 6.08 -16.94
C SER A 197 -3.15 5.25 -17.69
N ASP A 198 -4.43 5.46 -17.36
CA ASP A 198 -5.58 4.71 -17.87
C ASP A 198 -6.66 5.64 -18.48
N PRO A 199 -7.31 5.28 -19.60
CA PRO A 199 -8.49 5.98 -20.09
C PRO A 199 -9.67 5.73 -19.13
N ASP A 200 -10.50 6.76 -18.95
CA ASP A 200 -11.70 6.72 -18.12
C ASP A 200 -12.88 7.37 -18.87
N PRO A 201 -13.92 6.61 -19.24
CA PRO A 201 -15.04 7.13 -20.02
C PRO A 201 -16.04 7.97 -19.20
N ASP A 202 -16.03 7.87 -17.87
CA ASP A 202 -16.89 8.64 -16.97
C ASP A 202 -16.30 10.04 -16.66
N LYS A 203 -15.12 10.35 -17.22
CA LYS A 203 -14.41 11.63 -17.06
C LYS A 203 -14.13 12.32 -18.39
N GLU A 204 -13.93 13.64 -18.33
CA GLU A 204 -13.56 14.46 -19.48
C GLU A 204 -12.08 14.87 -19.50
N GLU A 205 -11.52 15.22 -18.33
CA GLU A 205 -10.11 15.64 -18.17
C GLU A 205 -9.25 14.60 -17.42
N PHE A 206 -8.07 14.98 -16.94
CA PHE A 206 -7.22 14.15 -16.07
C PHE A 206 -7.74 14.10 -14.63
N ALA A 207 -7.62 12.94 -13.97
CA ALA A 207 -7.82 12.78 -12.53
C ALA A 207 -6.87 11.73 -11.95
N ILE A 208 -6.62 11.79 -10.64
CA ILE A 208 -5.68 10.88 -9.94
C ILE A 208 -6.10 9.41 -10.13
N SER A 209 -5.14 8.55 -10.47
CA SER A 209 -5.38 7.11 -10.65
C SER A 209 -5.61 6.38 -9.33
N ALA A 210 -6.61 5.50 -9.29
CA ALA A 210 -6.86 4.60 -8.16
C ALA A 210 -5.73 3.55 -7.97
N ARG A 211 -4.81 3.41 -8.92
CA ARG A 211 -3.62 2.53 -8.80
C ARG A 211 -2.53 3.08 -7.88
N GLY A 212 -2.60 4.37 -7.51
CA GLY A 212 -1.52 5.05 -6.78
C GLY A 212 -0.31 5.45 -7.65
N ALA A 213 -0.38 5.23 -8.96
CA ALA A 213 0.59 5.66 -9.97
C ALA A 213 -0.15 6.03 -11.27
N GLY A 214 0.38 7.00 -12.03
CA GLY A 214 -0.23 7.53 -13.24
C GLY A 214 -1.56 8.27 -13.01
N TYR A 215 -2.27 8.56 -14.11
CA TYR A 215 -3.54 9.31 -14.10
C TYR A 215 -4.65 8.58 -14.86
N THR A 216 -5.89 8.75 -14.42
CA THR A 216 -7.06 8.52 -15.28
C THR A 216 -7.24 9.70 -16.24
N PHE A 217 -7.62 9.46 -17.50
CA PHE A 217 -7.82 10.54 -18.49
C PHE A 217 -9.06 10.34 -19.39
N GLY A 218 -9.80 11.43 -19.59
CA GLY A 218 -11.05 11.44 -20.35
C GLY A 218 -10.95 11.89 -21.80
N THR A 219 -12.12 11.99 -22.45
CA THR A 219 -12.28 12.32 -23.89
C THR A 219 -11.55 13.59 -24.31
N LEU A 220 -11.63 14.68 -23.53
CA LEU A 220 -11.05 15.97 -23.91
C LEU A 220 -9.52 15.95 -23.89
N VAL A 221 -8.91 15.05 -23.12
CA VAL A 221 -7.46 14.84 -23.09
C VAL A 221 -6.99 14.19 -24.40
N VAL A 222 -7.69 13.13 -24.83
CA VAL A 222 -7.40 12.39 -26.07
C VAL A 222 -7.58 13.32 -27.28
N ASP A 223 -8.70 14.04 -27.35
CA ASP A 223 -8.98 15.00 -28.44
C ASP A 223 -7.91 16.10 -28.52
N ARG A 224 -7.51 16.67 -27.39
CA ARG A 224 -6.47 17.71 -27.31
C ARG A 224 -5.11 17.17 -27.78
N PHE A 225 -4.70 15.99 -27.31
CA PHE A 225 -3.42 15.38 -27.66
C PHE A 225 -3.36 14.99 -29.15
N LEU A 226 -4.41 14.35 -29.69
CA LEU A 226 -4.48 13.98 -31.10
C LEU A 226 -4.43 15.21 -32.01
N HIS A 227 -5.20 16.26 -31.68
CA HIS A 227 -5.21 17.52 -32.44
C HIS A 227 -3.85 18.22 -32.41
N MET A 228 -3.20 18.32 -31.24
CA MET A 228 -1.90 18.99 -31.10
C MET A 228 -0.75 18.27 -31.83
N ASN A 229 -0.85 16.96 -32.06
CA ASN A 229 0.18 16.15 -32.71
C ASN A 229 -0.18 15.76 -34.16
N ASN A 230 -1.32 16.21 -34.69
CA ASN A 230 -1.86 15.81 -36.00
C ASN A 230 -1.96 14.28 -36.16
N MET A 231 -2.42 13.60 -35.10
CA MET A 231 -2.61 12.15 -35.05
C MET A 231 -4.11 11.81 -35.18
N SER A 232 -4.44 10.62 -35.67
CA SER A 232 -5.81 10.13 -35.82
C SER A 232 -6.27 9.25 -34.65
N HIS A 233 -5.37 8.48 -34.04
CA HIS A 233 -5.74 7.43 -33.07
C HIS A 233 -4.63 7.14 -32.04
N ILE A 234 -5.02 6.62 -30.87
CA ILE A 234 -4.12 6.12 -29.81
C ILE A 234 -4.30 4.61 -29.63
N LEU A 235 -3.22 3.84 -29.66
CA LEU A 235 -3.20 2.41 -29.30
C LEU A 235 -2.50 2.20 -27.95
N ARG A 236 -3.11 1.37 -27.10
CA ARG A 236 -2.59 1.05 -25.76
C ARG A 236 -2.80 -0.41 -25.33
N ALA A 237 -2.29 -0.77 -24.15
CA ALA A 237 -2.50 -2.07 -23.52
C ALA A 237 -2.86 -1.93 -22.01
N HIS A 238 -2.23 -2.66 -21.07
CA HIS A 238 -2.29 -2.47 -19.59
C HIS A 238 -3.65 -2.71 -18.87
N GLN A 239 -4.77 -2.70 -19.60
CA GLN A 239 -6.12 -2.90 -19.05
C GLN A 239 -6.75 -4.18 -19.59
N LEU A 240 -7.14 -5.07 -18.66
CA LEU A 240 -7.77 -6.36 -18.96
C LEU A 240 -9.12 -6.17 -19.71
N CYS A 241 -9.11 -6.38 -21.02
CA CYS A 241 -10.32 -6.38 -21.83
C CYS A 241 -10.92 -7.80 -21.90
N ASN A 242 -12.15 -7.99 -21.40
CA ASN A 242 -12.82 -9.30 -21.42
C ASN A 242 -12.99 -9.89 -22.84
N ALA A 243 -13.12 -9.04 -23.85
CA ALA A 243 -13.22 -9.41 -25.27
C ALA A 243 -11.86 -9.39 -26.02
N GLY A 244 -10.74 -9.24 -25.31
CA GLY A 244 -9.41 -9.11 -25.89
C GLY A 244 -9.07 -7.71 -26.46
N TYR A 245 -10.06 -6.82 -26.60
CA TYR A 245 -9.86 -5.41 -26.94
C TYR A 245 -11.00 -4.53 -26.41
N GLN A 246 -10.79 -3.22 -26.46
CA GLN A 246 -11.82 -2.20 -26.21
C GLN A 246 -11.56 -0.98 -27.11
N VAL A 247 -12.61 -0.38 -27.67
CA VAL A 247 -12.52 0.88 -28.44
C VAL A 247 -13.28 1.96 -27.69
N LEU A 248 -12.67 3.14 -27.53
CA LEU A 248 -13.17 4.26 -26.73
C LEU A 248 -13.18 5.58 -27.51
N PHE A 249 -13.86 6.57 -26.95
CA PHE A 249 -13.84 7.98 -27.38
C PHE A 249 -14.19 8.21 -28.86
N ASN A 250 -15.18 7.46 -29.39
CA ASN A 250 -15.58 7.46 -30.81
C ASN A 250 -14.44 7.07 -31.77
N ASP A 251 -13.81 5.91 -31.51
CA ASP A 251 -12.71 5.34 -32.30
C ASP A 251 -11.46 6.24 -32.37
N LYS A 252 -11.14 6.91 -31.26
CA LYS A 252 -9.92 7.71 -31.09
C LYS A 252 -8.87 7.03 -30.20
N LEU A 253 -9.28 6.04 -29.40
CA LEU A 253 -8.39 5.22 -28.58
C LEU A 253 -8.84 3.77 -28.62
N SER A 254 -7.90 2.83 -28.75
CA SER A 254 -8.14 1.40 -28.56
C SER A 254 -7.16 0.78 -27.57
N THR A 255 -7.68 -0.07 -26.70
CA THR A 255 -6.90 -0.95 -25.83
C THR A 255 -6.84 -2.35 -26.46
N VAL A 256 -5.64 -2.90 -26.61
CA VAL A 256 -5.37 -4.27 -27.07
C VAL A 256 -4.88 -5.10 -25.89
N TRP A 257 -5.47 -6.27 -25.67
CA TRP A 257 -5.09 -7.18 -24.59
C TRP A 257 -4.79 -8.58 -25.16
N SER A 258 -3.55 -9.06 -25.02
CA SER A 258 -3.07 -10.24 -25.74
C SER A 258 -2.85 -11.50 -24.88
N ALA A 259 -3.22 -11.47 -23.58
CA ALA A 259 -3.12 -12.60 -22.65
C ALA A 259 -4.50 -13.27 -22.38
N PRO A 260 -4.88 -14.34 -23.12
CA PRO A 260 -6.18 -14.98 -22.97
C PRO A 260 -6.26 -15.78 -21.66
N ASN A 261 -7.46 -15.86 -21.08
CA ASN A 261 -7.72 -16.50 -19.78
C ASN A 261 -6.68 -16.10 -18.71
N TYR A 262 -6.48 -14.79 -18.53
CA TYR A 262 -5.40 -14.19 -17.76
C TYR A 262 -5.23 -14.80 -16.36
N CYS A 263 -3.98 -14.88 -15.89
CA CYS A 263 -3.59 -15.60 -14.66
C CYS A 263 -4.03 -17.10 -14.64
N TYR A 264 -4.34 -17.67 -15.81
CA TYR A 264 -4.97 -18.98 -16.03
C TYR A 264 -6.29 -19.16 -15.25
N ARG A 265 -7.06 -18.07 -15.09
CA ARG A 265 -8.29 -18.04 -14.27
C ARG A 265 -9.37 -17.03 -14.70
N CYS A 266 -9.04 -15.97 -15.43
CA CYS A 266 -9.97 -14.86 -15.66
C CYS A 266 -11.04 -15.13 -16.73
N GLY A 267 -10.84 -16.11 -17.63
CA GLY A 267 -11.82 -16.47 -18.66
C GLY A 267 -12.08 -15.42 -19.74
N ASN A 268 -11.26 -14.37 -19.82
CA ASN A 268 -11.27 -13.39 -20.91
C ASN A 268 -10.73 -13.99 -22.21
N LEU A 269 -11.15 -13.42 -23.34
CA LEU A 269 -10.47 -13.60 -24.63
C LEU A 269 -9.25 -12.67 -24.73
N ALA A 270 -8.44 -12.88 -25.76
CA ALA A 270 -7.35 -11.99 -26.16
C ALA A 270 -7.54 -11.50 -27.60
N SER A 271 -6.81 -10.46 -28.00
CA SER A 271 -6.68 -10.09 -29.40
C SER A 271 -5.28 -9.62 -29.76
N ILE A 272 -5.01 -9.62 -31.07
CA ILE A 272 -3.95 -8.82 -31.70
C ILE A 272 -4.59 -7.89 -32.73
N LEU A 273 -3.98 -6.73 -32.97
CA LEU A 273 -4.49 -5.72 -33.88
C LEU A 273 -3.60 -5.63 -35.13
N GLU A 274 -4.12 -6.04 -36.27
CA GLU A 274 -3.47 -5.82 -37.56
C GLU A 274 -3.77 -4.41 -38.08
N VAL A 275 -2.72 -3.67 -38.42
CA VAL A 275 -2.80 -2.34 -39.05
C VAL A 275 -2.41 -2.47 -40.52
N GLY A 276 -3.37 -2.20 -41.41
CA GLY A 276 -3.20 -2.24 -42.86
C GLY A 276 -2.52 -0.99 -43.43
N VAL A 277 -2.00 -1.10 -44.67
CA VAL A 277 -1.29 -0.02 -45.39
C VAL A 277 -2.23 1.17 -45.73
N ASP A 278 -3.54 0.95 -45.68
CA ASP A 278 -4.60 1.95 -45.81
C ASP A 278 -5.01 2.60 -44.48
N GLY A 279 -4.37 2.21 -43.36
CA GLY A 279 -4.75 2.61 -42.01
C GLY A 279 -5.96 1.84 -41.44
N SER A 280 -6.44 0.79 -42.14
CA SER A 280 -7.44 -0.11 -41.59
C SER A 280 -6.92 -0.85 -40.35
N ARG A 281 -7.83 -1.16 -39.43
CA ARG A 281 -7.53 -1.72 -38.10
C ARG A 281 -8.42 -2.93 -37.86
N PHE A 282 -7.83 -4.11 -37.75
CA PHE A 282 -8.55 -5.38 -37.62
C PHE A 282 -8.13 -6.14 -36.36
N PHE A 283 -9.09 -6.41 -35.47
CA PHE A 283 -8.85 -7.11 -34.21
C PHE A 283 -9.06 -8.61 -34.38
N ASN A 284 -7.96 -9.37 -34.46
CA ASN A 284 -7.98 -10.84 -34.47
C ASN A 284 -8.15 -11.35 -33.03
N VAL A 285 -9.37 -11.74 -32.66
CA VAL A 285 -9.74 -12.23 -31.32
C VAL A 285 -9.55 -13.74 -31.21
N PHE A 286 -8.95 -14.22 -30.11
CA PHE A 286 -8.64 -15.63 -29.86
C PHE A 286 -8.81 -16.04 -28.38
N ASP A 287 -8.89 -17.35 -28.15
CA ASP A 287 -8.99 -18.00 -26.83
C ASP A 287 -7.64 -18.65 -26.45
N ALA A 288 -7.51 -19.12 -25.21
CA ALA A 288 -6.24 -19.61 -24.66
C ALA A 288 -5.74 -20.90 -25.34
N ALA A 289 -4.44 -20.95 -25.61
CA ALA A 289 -3.79 -22.05 -26.31
C ALA A 289 -4.01 -23.39 -25.57
N PRO A 290 -4.45 -24.47 -26.26
CA PRO A 290 -4.80 -25.75 -25.62
C PRO A 290 -3.59 -26.46 -24.97
N GLU A 291 -2.37 -26.08 -25.31
CA GLU A 291 -1.14 -26.47 -24.62
C GLU A 291 -1.12 -26.08 -23.13
N ASN A 292 -1.80 -24.98 -22.74
CA ASN A 292 -1.90 -24.54 -21.33
C ASN A 292 -2.58 -25.57 -20.41
N ASP A 293 -3.48 -26.40 -20.94
CA ASP A 293 -4.14 -27.47 -20.19
C ASP A 293 -3.30 -28.76 -20.10
N ARG A 294 -2.37 -28.95 -21.04
CA ARG A 294 -1.56 -30.18 -21.15
C ARG A 294 -0.32 -30.17 -20.26
N ASN A 295 0.06 -29.00 -19.74
CA ASN A 295 1.25 -28.83 -18.92
C ASN A 295 1.04 -29.34 -17.48
N PRO A 296 1.86 -30.29 -16.97
CA PRO A 296 1.72 -30.84 -15.62
C PRO A 296 1.72 -29.77 -14.51
N GLN A 297 2.48 -28.68 -14.65
CA GLN A 297 2.54 -27.62 -13.63
C GLN A 297 1.21 -26.83 -13.58
N GLN A 298 0.63 -26.50 -14.73
CA GLN A 298 -0.67 -25.84 -14.81
C GLN A 298 -1.80 -26.78 -14.38
N ALA A 299 -1.73 -28.07 -14.75
CA ALA A 299 -2.68 -29.10 -14.30
C ALA A 299 -2.64 -29.34 -12.79
N GLN A 300 -1.45 -29.33 -12.16
CA GLN A 300 -1.29 -29.43 -10.71
C GLN A 300 -1.86 -28.20 -10.00
N LEU A 301 -1.58 -26.99 -10.49
CA LEU A 301 -2.18 -25.74 -9.98
C LEU A 301 -3.71 -25.75 -10.11
N LYS A 302 -4.26 -26.21 -11.26
CA LYS A 302 -5.71 -26.35 -11.46
C LYS A 302 -6.33 -27.37 -10.49
N ARG A 303 -5.70 -28.53 -10.26
CA ARG A 303 -6.17 -29.56 -9.29
C ARG A 303 -6.15 -29.08 -7.83
N ILE A 304 -5.11 -28.35 -7.43
CA ILE A 304 -5.05 -27.73 -6.09
C ILE A 304 -6.19 -26.71 -5.94
N ARG A 305 -6.36 -25.83 -6.92
CA ARG A 305 -7.42 -24.80 -6.94
C ARG A 305 -8.83 -25.40 -6.95
N SER A 306 -9.10 -26.47 -7.71
CA SER A 306 -10.41 -27.12 -7.72
C SER A 306 -10.75 -27.78 -6.38
N SER A 307 -9.76 -28.37 -5.70
CA SER A 307 -9.93 -28.91 -4.34
C SER A 307 -10.27 -27.81 -3.32
N ILE A 308 -9.62 -26.65 -3.42
CA ILE A 308 -9.88 -25.49 -2.54
C ILE A 308 -11.26 -24.88 -2.81
N SER A 309 -11.58 -24.59 -4.08
CA SER A 309 -12.86 -23.97 -4.47
C SER A 309 -14.07 -24.85 -4.11
N PHE A 310 -13.97 -26.16 -4.31
CA PHE A 310 -15.01 -27.13 -3.90
C PHE A 310 -15.19 -27.18 -2.37
N ARG A 311 -14.12 -27.02 -1.59
CA ARG A 311 -14.18 -27.02 -0.11
C ARG A 311 -14.69 -25.72 0.51
N LEU A 312 -14.53 -24.58 -0.18
CA LEU A 312 -14.99 -23.27 0.30
C LEU A 312 -16.42 -22.93 -0.13
N GLY A 313 -17.03 -23.67 -1.06
CA GLY A 313 -18.41 -23.44 -1.51
C GLY A 313 -18.63 -22.14 -2.32
N LEU A 314 -17.55 -21.44 -2.68
CA LEU A 314 -17.57 -20.12 -3.34
C LEU A 314 -17.91 -20.24 -4.83
N HIS A 315 -19.15 -20.62 -5.13
CA HIS A 315 -19.65 -20.77 -6.50
C HIS A 315 -20.43 -19.54 -7.02
N LYS A 316 -20.05 -18.34 -6.56
CA LYS A 316 -20.37 -17.01 -7.11
C LYS A 316 -19.45 -15.94 -6.49
N SER A 317 -19.33 -14.80 -7.17
CA SER A 317 -18.57 -13.60 -6.76
C SER A 317 -17.05 -13.67 -6.88
N TYR A 318 -16.53 -13.57 -8.11
CA TYR A 318 -15.12 -13.21 -8.39
C TYR A 318 -15.04 -12.16 -9.51
N GLN A 319 -15.40 -10.92 -9.19
CA GLN A 319 -15.23 -9.76 -10.08
C GLN A 319 -14.65 -8.57 -9.29
N TYR A 320 -13.44 -8.78 -8.77
CA TYR A 320 -12.59 -7.76 -8.15
C TYR A 320 -11.13 -8.00 -8.56
N CYS A 321 -10.84 -7.73 -9.84
CA CYS A 321 -9.49 -7.50 -10.37
C CYS A 321 -9.43 -6.21 -11.21
N THR A 322 -10.45 -5.35 -11.06
CA THR A 322 -10.49 -3.94 -11.48
C THR A 322 -11.06 -3.15 -10.30
N GLY A 323 -10.51 -1.96 -10.06
CA GLY A 323 -11.19 -0.93 -9.28
C GLY A 323 -12.06 -0.12 -10.22
N VAL A 324 -13.24 0.31 -9.76
CA VAL A 324 -14.31 0.93 -10.57
C VAL A 324 -14.93 -0.03 -11.59
N ASP A 325 -16.04 -0.67 -11.21
CA ASP A 325 -17.05 -1.14 -12.17
C ASP A 325 -18.42 -1.39 -11.47
N LYS A 326 -19.27 -0.36 -11.39
CA LYS A 326 -20.66 -0.45 -10.89
C LYS A 326 -21.60 0.53 -11.62
N GLY A 327 -21.59 0.49 -12.96
CA GLY A 327 -22.40 1.39 -13.79
C GLY A 327 -22.97 0.73 -15.05
N ILE A 328 -24.29 0.48 -15.03
CA ILE A 328 -25.21 0.57 -16.19
C ILE A 328 -24.86 -0.26 -17.46
N SER A 329 -25.65 -1.31 -17.70
CA SER A 329 -25.81 -1.93 -19.03
C SER A 329 -26.95 -1.26 -19.80
N ILE A 330 -26.67 -0.68 -20.98
CA ILE A 330 -27.67 -0.24 -21.97
C ILE A 330 -27.17 -0.52 -23.40
N ASN A 331 -27.95 -1.32 -24.14
CA ASN A 331 -28.04 -1.49 -25.60
C ASN A 331 -26.84 -1.21 -26.54
N ALA A 332 -26.41 -2.26 -27.24
CA ALA A 332 -26.10 -2.20 -28.66
C ALA A 332 -26.74 -3.41 -29.40
N ASN A 333 -27.13 -3.21 -30.66
CA ASN A 333 -27.94 -4.08 -31.53
C ASN A 333 -27.55 -5.59 -31.50
N ALA A 334 -28.44 -6.58 -31.56
CA ALA A 334 -29.68 -6.77 -32.32
C ALA A 334 -29.51 -6.99 -33.84
N HIS A 335 -29.18 -8.23 -34.25
CA HIS A 335 -29.79 -8.98 -35.37
C HIS A 335 -29.19 -10.40 -35.49
N VAL A 336 -29.97 -11.36 -36.04
CA VAL A 336 -29.60 -12.79 -36.31
C VAL A 336 -29.42 -13.64 -35.02
N ALA A 337 -29.99 -14.84 -34.84
CA ALA A 337 -30.85 -15.71 -35.67
C ALA A 337 -32.09 -16.23 -34.90
N GLN A 338 -32.98 -16.94 -35.61
CA GLN A 338 -34.18 -17.60 -35.07
C GLN A 338 -33.89 -19.04 -34.60
N GLY A 339 -34.66 -19.61 -33.67
CA GLY A 339 -34.77 -21.08 -33.54
C GLY A 339 -35.27 -21.66 -32.21
N CYS A 340 -36.54 -22.09 -32.18
CA CYS A 340 -37.16 -23.10 -31.28
C CYS A 340 -37.14 -22.93 -29.74
N GLY A 341 -38.27 -23.31 -29.09
CA GLY A 341 -38.29 -23.80 -27.71
C GLY A 341 -39.26 -23.11 -26.73
N GLU A 342 -40.57 -23.31 -26.88
CA GLU A 342 -41.54 -22.98 -25.82
C GLU A 342 -41.55 -24.04 -24.71
N ILE A 343 -41.92 -23.67 -23.47
CA ILE A 343 -43.07 -24.21 -22.68
C ILE A 343 -42.97 -23.88 -21.17
N SER A 344 -44.05 -23.30 -20.61
CA SER A 344 -44.38 -23.10 -19.17
C SER A 344 -43.41 -22.25 -18.30
N SER A 345 -43.81 -21.26 -17.48
CA SER A 345 -45.05 -20.94 -16.72
C SER A 345 -45.23 -21.66 -15.38
N GLU A 346 -44.99 -20.96 -14.26
CA GLU A 346 -46.10 -20.53 -13.37
C GLU A 346 -45.64 -19.49 -12.30
N ARG A 347 -46.63 -18.97 -11.54
CA ARG A 347 -46.53 -17.92 -10.50
C ARG A 347 -45.69 -18.40 -9.28
N GLY A 348 -45.09 -17.56 -8.44
CA GLY A 348 -45.06 -16.09 -8.36
C GLY A 348 -45.63 -15.54 -7.04
N ASN A 349 -44.91 -14.67 -6.33
CA ASN A 349 -45.45 -13.90 -5.20
C ASN A 349 -44.71 -12.56 -4.96
N ARG A 350 -45.44 -11.50 -4.56
CA ARG A 350 -44.90 -10.19 -4.17
C ARG A 350 -45.14 -9.99 -2.66
N GLY A 351 -44.09 -9.78 -1.85
CA GLY A 351 -44.32 -9.62 -0.42
C GLY A 351 -43.13 -9.43 0.52
N ARG A 352 -42.09 -8.66 0.12
CA ARG A 352 -41.08 -8.09 1.05
C ARG A 352 -40.23 -7.01 0.37
N ARG A 353 -40.66 -5.76 0.52
CA ARG A 353 -39.83 -4.55 0.50
C ARG A 353 -40.03 -3.86 1.86
N ASN A 354 -39.13 -2.94 2.23
CA ASN A 354 -39.09 -2.26 3.54
C ASN A 354 -38.54 -3.15 4.69
N ALA A 355 -37.35 -3.71 4.51
CA ALA A 355 -36.52 -4.30 5.58
C ALA A 355 -35.01 -4.25 5.25
N ALA A 356 -34.58 -3.23 4.48
CA ALA A 356 -33.26 -3.21 3.83
C ALA A 356 -32.61 -1.81 3.78
N SER A 357 -32.94 -0.94 4.74
CA SER A 357 -32.50 0.48 4.79
C SER A 357 -31.89 0.89 6.12
N LEU A 358 -31.49 -0.07 6.96
CA LEU A 358 -30.89 0.15 8.29
C LEU A 358 -29.61 -0.69 8.55
N LEU A 359 -29.07 -1.36 7.53
CA LEU A 359 -27.87 -2.21 7.63
C LEU A 359 -26.72 -1.76 6.71
N SER A 360 -26.76 -0.50 6.23
CA SER A 360 -25.69 0.06 5.40
C SER A 360 -24.33 0.29 6.09
N PRO A 361 -24.21 0.48 7.42
CA PRO A 361 -22.90 0.64 8.06
C PRO A 361 -22.12 -0.69 8.22
N LEU A 362 -22.78 -1.77 8.68
CA LEU A 362 -22.08 -2.97 9.14
C LEU A 362 -21.31 -3.74 8.04
N ASN A 363 -21.86 -3.80 6.81
CA ASN A 363 -21.23 -4.57 5.74
C ASN A 363 -19.83 -4.03 5.34
N CYS A 364 -19.50 -2.78 5.66
CA CYS A 364 -18.19 -2.22 5.33
C CYS A 364 -17.07 -2.67 6.29
N GLN A 365 -17.40 -3.21 7.47
CA GLN A 365 -16.40 -3.62 8.48
C GLN A 365 -16.03 -5.12 8.41
N LEU A 366 -16.93 -5.97 7.89
CA LEU A 366 -16.67 -7.41 7.76
C LEU A 366 -15.73 -7.75 6.60
N ASP A 367 -15.87 -7.09 5.45
CA ASP A 367 -15.00 -7.34 4.27
C ASP A 367 -13.52 -6.98 4.55
N MET A 368 -13.26 -6.04 5.48
CA MET A 368 -11.89 -5.61 5.83
C MET A 368 -11.09 -6.65 6.63
N PHE A 369 -11.75 -7.62 7.27
CA PHE A 369 -11.09 -8.71 8.00
C PHE A 369 -10.82 -9.97 7.14
N SER A 370 -11.48 -10.12 5.99
CA SER A 370 -11.36 -11.32 5.16
C SER A 370 -10.06 -11.41 4.34
N SER A 371 -9.26 -10.34 4.28
CA SER A 371 -8.16 -10.17 3.31
C SER A 371 -6.74 -10.19 3.93
N SER A 372 -6.60 -10.46 5.23
CA SER A 372 -5.30 -10.34 5.93
C SER A 372 -4.96 -11.44 6.95
N VAL A 373 -5.88 -12.34 7.28
CA VAL A 373 -5.73 -13.27 8.43
C VAL A 373 -5.38 -14.73 8.04
N PHE A 374 -5.55 -15.14 6.78
CA PHE A 374 -5.50 -16.56 6.36
C PHE A 374 -4.54 -16.90 5.19
N ASP A 375 -3.43 -16.18 5.04
CA ASP A 375 -2.30 -16.63 4.20
C ASP A 375 -1.39 -17.59 4.99
N LEU A 376 -1.73 -18.87 5.02
CA LEU A 376 -0.89 -19.96 5.55
C LEU A 376 0.29 -20.24 4.58
N PRO A 377 1.56 -20.04 4.96
CA PRO A 377 2.67 -20.16 4.04
C PRO A 377 3.09 -21.62 3.81
N THR A 378 2.87 -22.12 2.59
CA THR A 378 3.54 -23.35 2.10
C THR A 378 4.91 -22.98 1.51
N HIS A 379 5.97 -23.19 2.29
CA HIS A 379 7.34 -23.14 1.78
C HIS A 379 7.90 -24.55 1.54
N ALA A 380 8.81 -24.64 0.58
CA ALA A 380 9.77 -25.73 0.40
C ALA A 380 11.15 -25.09 0.20
N ASP A 381 12.20 -25.75 0.67
CA ASP A 381 13.40 -25.07 1.19
C ASP A 381 14.38 -24.48 0.18
N SER A 382 15.22 -23.58 0.71
CA SER A 382 16.59 -23.34 0.24
C SER A 382 17.51 -23.40 1.48
N ALA A 383 18.63 -24.12 1.40
CA ALA A 383 19.51 -24.37 2.53
C ALA A 383 20.94 -23.82 2.34
N GLU A 384 21.66 -23.73 3.47
CA GLU A 384 23.09 -23.40 3.61
C GLU A 384 23.58 -21.99 3.20
N LEU A 385 23.60 -21.11 4.20
CA LEU A 385 24.88 -20.53 4.65
C LEU A 385 24.80 -20.29 6.17
N GLY A 386 25.71 -20.90 6.93
CA GLY A 386 25.45 -21.23 8.34
C GLY A 386 25.97 -20.22 9.36
N TYR A 387 25.10 -19.83 10.30
CA TYR A 387 25.49 -19.45 11.67
C TYR A 387 24.34 -19.75 12.64
N GLY A 388 24.62 -20.46 13.74
CA GLY A 388 23.64 -20.79 14.78
C GLY A 388 22.73 -22.00 14.48
N LYS A 389 22.57 -22.89 15.46
CA LYS A 389 21.52 -23.93 15.43
C LYS A 389 20.19 -23.30 15.83
N SER A 390 19.29 -23.12 14.86
CA SER A 390 17.85 -23.03 15.13
C SER A 390 17.17 -24.30 14.62
N MET A 391 16.22 -24.84 15.37
CA MET A 391 15.39 -25.94 14.88
C MET A 391 14.33 -25.38 13.93
N ALA A 392 14.63 -25.38 12.63
CA ALA A 392 13.64 -25.12 11.59
C ALA A 392 12.50 -26.14 11.73
N PHE A 393 11.32 -25.67 12.11
CA PHE A 393 10.17 -26.52 12.38
C PHE A 393 9.39 -26.75 11.08
N ASP A 394 9.49 -27.96 10.52
CA ASP A 394 8.92 -28.32 9.23
C ASP A 394 7.38 -28.50 9.31
N THR A 395 6.66 -27.39 9.15
CA THR A 395 5.19 -27.35 9.20
C THR A 395 4.52 -27.89 7.92
N SER A 396 5.28 -28.33 6.90
CA SER A 396 4.77 -28.65 5.55
C SER A 396 3.78 -29.83 5.49
N SER A 397 3.71 -30.65 6.54
CA SER A 397 2.98 -31.92 6.57
C SER A 397 1.84 -32.01 7.60
N MET A 398 1.57 -30.92 8.35
CA MET A 398 0.59 -30.96 9.44
C MET A 398 -0.86 -30.88 8.92
N SER A 399 -1.66 -31.90 9.21
CA SER A 399 -3.12 -31.86 8.97
C SER A 399 -3.81 -30.78 9.83
N VAL A 400 -5.05 -30.40 9.50
CA VAL A 400 -5.84 -29.45 10.31
C VAL A 400 -5.96 -29.89 11.78
N VAL A 401 -6.06 -31.20 12.04
CA VAL A 401 -6.07 -31.77 13.41
C VAL A 401 -4.69 -31.65 14.06
N GLY A 402 -3.61 -31.75 13.28
CA GLY A 402 -2.24 -31.48 13.73
C GLY A 402 -2.03 -30.02 14.11
N PHE A 403 -2.44 -29.08 13.24
CA PHE A 403 -2.38 -27.65 13.51
C PHE A 403 -3.17 -27.28 14.76
N ILE A 404 -4.43 -27.72 14.88
CA ILE A 404 -5.26 -27.48 16.06
C ILE A 404 -4.60 -28.04 17.33
N LYS A 405 -4.03 -29.26 17.29
CA LYS A 405 -3.29 -29.82 18.43
C LYS A 405 -2.03 -29.02 18.80
N HIS A 406 -1.31 -28.50 17.80
CA HIS A 406 -0.11 -27.70 18.02
C HIS A 406 -0.44 -26.33 18.62
N SER A 407 -1.44 -25.63 18.08
CA SER A 407 -1.98 -24.40 18.67
C SER A 407 -2.49 -24.63 20.09
N LEU A 408 -3.22 -25.73 20.34
CA LEU A 408 -3.67 -26.09 21.70
C LEU A 408 -2.51 -26.40 22.65
N SER A 409 -1.39 -26.96 22.19
CA SER A 409 -0.18 -27.09 23.02
C SER A 409 0.32 -25.71 23.42
N ILE A 410 0.60 -24.83 22.45
CA ILE A 410 1.09 -23.46 22.69
C ILE A 410 0.16 -22.69 23.65
N ILE A 411 -1.17 -22.85 23.51
CA ILE A 411 -2.17 -22.25 24.40
C ILE A 411 -2.10 -22.80 25.84
N LEU A 412 -1.84 -24.10 26.04
CA LEU A 412 -1.82 -24.73 27.36
C LEU A 412 -0.46 -24.65 28.06
N ASP A 413 0.61 -24.53 27.27
CA ASP A 413 2.01 -24.38 27.68
C ASP A 413 2.30 -22.94 28.15
N ASN A 414 1.68 -21.92 27.54
CA ASN A 414 1.80 -20.52 27.97
C ASN A 414 0.68 -20.10 28.95
N GLN A 415 1.06 -19.55 30.10
CA GLN A 415 0.12 -19.19 31.18
C GLN A 415 -0.87 -18.07 30.76
N ASP A 416 -0.41 -17.06 30.03
CA ASP A 416 -1.27 -15.95 29.54
C ASP A 416 -2.35 -16.48 28.59
N SER A 417 -1.93 -17.21 27.55
CA SER A 417 -2.80 -17.77 26.53
C SER A 417 -3.83 -18.74 27.14
N LYS A 418 -3.42 -19.49 28.15
CA LYS A 418 -4.25 -20.42 28.93
C LYS A 418 -5.32 -19.71 29.76
N GLN A 419 -4.99 -18.59 30.40
CA GLN A 419 -5.95 -17.75 31.10
C GLN A 419 -7.01 -17.19 30.13
N ILE A 420 -6.60 -16.60 29.00
CA ILE A 420 -7.53 -16.12 27.97
C ILE A 420 -8.40 -17.29 27.44
N PHE A 421 -7.82 -18.45 27.16
CA PHE A 421 -8.56 -19.60 26.60
C PHE A 421 -9.62 -20.14 27.56
N TYR A 422 -9.29 -20.35 28.84
CA TYR A 422 -10.28 -20.82 29.82
C TYR A 422 -11.38 -19.79 30.08
N PHE A 423 -11.04 -18.49 30.10
CA PHE A 423 -12.04 -17.44 30.26
C PHE A 423 -12.96 -17.30 29.03
N LEU A 424 -12.40 -17.38 27.82
CA LEU A 424 -13.16 -17.44 26.56
C LEU A 424 -14.14 -18.62 26.55
N LEU A 425 -13.73 -19.82 26.97
CA LEU A 425 -14.62 -20.98 27.09
C LEU A 425 -15.74 -20.74 28.11
N LEU A 426 -15.44 -20.09 29.24
CA LEU A 426 -16.42 -19.76 30.28
C LEU A 426 -17.46 -18.76 29.75
N ASN A 427 -17.03 -17.61 29.22
CA ASN A 427 -17.92 -16.59 28.67
C ASN A 427 -18.75 -17.12 27.49
N LEU A 428 -18.14 -17.89 26.57
CA LEU A 428 -18.86 -18.49 25.45
C LEU A 428 -19.94 -19.47 25.93
N SER A 429 -19.67 -20.26 26.98
CA SER A 429 -20.66 -21.16 27.56
C SER A 429 -21.83 -20.41 28.22
N TYR A 430 -21.54 -19.31 28.92
CA TYR A 430 -22.55 -18.47 29.56
C TYR A 430 -23.39 -17.70 28.51
N MET A 431 -22.77 -17.15 27.48
CA MET A 431 -23.43 -16.53 26.31
C MET A 431 -24.44 -17.50 25.66
N PHE A 432 -24.10 -18.77 25.46
CA PHE A 432 -25.06 -19.76 24.93
C PHE A 432 -26.21 -20.06 25.88
N VAL A 433 -25.97 -20.14 27.20
CA VAL A 433 -27.04 -20.31 28.21
C VAL A 433 -27.97 -19.10 28.21
N GLN A 434 -27.41 -17.89 28.16
CA GLN A 434 -28.15 -16.63 28.14
C GLN A 434 -28.97 -16.47 26.87
N LEU A 435 -28.40 -16.76 25.69
CA LEU A 435 -29.11 -16.76 24.42
C LEU A 435 -30.28 -17.77 24.41
N ALA A 436 -30.04 -18.99 24.88
CA ALA A 436 -31.09 -20.02 24.98
C ALA A 436 -32.22 -19.60 25.94
N TYR A 437 -31.87 -18.99 27.09
CA TYR A 437 -32.84 -18.48 28.05
C TYR A 437 -33.61 -17.25 27.52
N GLY A 438 -32.94 -16.34 26.80
CA GLY A 438 -33.55 -15.19 26.14
C GLY A 438 -34.55 -15.60 25.05
N VAL A 439 -34.18 -16.56 24.20
CA VAL A 439 -35.08 -17.15 23.19
C VAL A 439 -36.25 -17.89 23.84
N TRP A 440 -36.02 -18.72 24.87
CA TRP A 440 -37.09 -19.46 25.55
C TRP A 440 -38.05 -18.55 26.31
N THR A 441 -37.56 -17.47 26.90
CA THR A 441 -38.39 -16.46 27.60
C THR A 441 -38.97 -15.39 26.67
N ASN A 442 -38.65 -15.44 25.37
CA ASN A 442 -38.96 -14.44 24.34
C ASN A 442 -38.59 -13.00 24.74
N SER A 443 -37.43 -12.84 25.39
CA SER A 443 -36.96 -11.57 25.96
C SER A 443 -35.92 -10.91 25.04
N LEU A 444 -36.35 -9.84 24.35
CA LEU A 444 -35.48 -9.05 23.47
C LEU A 444 -34.24 -8.49 24.19
N GLY A 445 -34.38 -8.03 25.44
CA GLY A 445 -33.24 -7.53 26.22
C GLY A 445 -32.18 -8.60 26.51
N LEU A 446 -32.60 -9.82 26.86
CA LEU A 446 -31.67 -10.95 27.09
C LEU A 446 -31.01 -11.45 25.79
N ILE A 447 -31.69 -11.27 24.64
CA ILE A 447 -31.11 -11.57 23.32
C ILE A 447 -30.13 -10.47 22.90
N SER A 448 -30.41 -9.19 23.19
CA SER A 448 -29.46 -8.08 22.96
C SER A 448 -28.17 -8.28 23.77
N ASP A 449 -28.30 -8.57 25.07
CA ASP A 449 -27.18 -8.79 25.98
C ASP A 449 -26.31 -10.01 25.54
N ALA A 450 -26.96 -11.10 25.10
CA ALA A 450 -26.25 -12.26 24.51
C ALA A 450 -25.54 -11.95 23.17
N ILE A 451 -25.97 -10.92 22.42
CA ILE A 451 -25.30 -10.45 21.20
C ILE A 451 -24.11 -9.54 21.55
N HIS A 452 -24.18 -8.75 22.62
CA HIS A 452 -23.02 -8.02 23.14
C HIS A 452 -21.94 -9.01 23.60
N MET A 453 -22.33 -10.00 24.43
CA MET A 453 -21.47 -11.11 24.86
C MET A 453 -20.80 -11.89 23.71
N PHE A 454 -21.38 -11.91 22.51
CA PHE A 454 -20.75 -12.51 21.32
C PHE A 454 -19.58 -11.66 20.80
N PHE A 455 -19.70 -10.33 20.77
CA PHE A 455 -18.59 -9.43 20.42
C PHE A 455 -17.50 -9.44 21.50
N ASP A 456 -17.89 -9.62 22.76
CA ASP A 456 -16.96 -9.77 23.90
C ASP A 456 -16.13 -11.06 23.74
N CYS A 457 -16.79 -12.17 23.43
CA CYS A 457 -16.10 -13.43 23.07
C CYS A 457 -15.22 -13.29 21.82
N LEU A 458 -15.58 -12.44 20.85
CA LEU A 458 -14.77 -12.17 19.66
C LEU A 458 -13.49 -11.38 20.00
N ALA A 459 -13.57 -10.36 20.86
CA ALA A 459 -12.40 -9.61 21.33
C ALA A 459 -11.42 -10.50 22.12
N LEU A 460 -11.95 -11.39 22.98
CA LEU A 460 -11.17 -12.42 23.69
C LEU A 460 -10.53 -13.42 22.72
N ALA A 461 -11.24 -13.84 21.66
CA ALA A 461 -10.69 -14.74 20.64
C ALA A 461 -9.58 -14.10 19.79
N VAL A 462 -9.71 -12.81 19.44
CA VAL A 462 -8.65 -12.02 18.79
C VAL A 462 -7.43 -11.90 19.71
N GLY A 463 -7.64 -11.61 20.99
CA GLY A 463 -6.56 -11.55 21.99
C GLY A 463 -5.85 -12.88 22.19
N LEU A 464 -6.58 -14.01 22.20
CA LEU A 464 -6.00 -15.35 22.25
C LEU A 464 -5.16 -15.66 21.01
N PHE A 465 -5.70 -15.38 19.81
CA PHE A 465 -5.00 -15.60 18.54
C PHE A 465 -3.70 -14.78 18.47
N ALA A 466 -3.74 -13.53 18.93
CA ALA A 466 -2.57 -12.66 19.01
C ALA A 466 -1.50 -13.20 19.98
N SER A 467 -1.93 -13.67 21.16
CA SER A 467 -1.06 -14.28 22.17
C SER A 467 -0.39 -15.58 21.69
N VAL A 468 -1.01 -16.31 20.74
CA VAL A 468 -0.41 -17.48 20.09
C VAL A 468 0.53 -17.07 18.95
N MET A 469 0.13 -16.13 18.09
CA MET A 469 0.94 -15.73 16.93
C MET A 469 2.24 -15.03 17.33
N SER A 470 2.24 -14.27 18.44
CA SER A 470 3.44 -13.59 18.95
C SER A 470 4.57 -14.53 19.36
N LYS A 471 4.28 -15.81 19.61
CA LYS A 471 5.29 -16.82 19.95
C LYS A 471 5.81 -17.59 18.72
N TRP A 472 5.36 -17.24 17.52
CA TRP A 472 5.87 -17.83 16.27
C TRP A 472 7.27 -17.31 15.93
N PRO A 473 8.17 -18.15 15.41
CA PRO A 473 9.55 -17.75 15.11
C PRO A 473 9.64 -16.69 14.00
N PRO A 474 10.66 -15.80 14.03
CA PRO A 474 10.96 -14.91 12.92
C PRO A 474 11.22 -15.65 11.62
N ASN A 475 10.95 -14.99 10.50
CA ASN A 475 11.15 -15.54 9.15
C ASN A 475 11.53 -14.45 8.14
N PRO A 476 11.93 -14.77 6.89
CA PRO A 476 12.42 -13.79 5.93
C PRO A 476 11.44 -12.68 5.52
N ARG A 477 10.14 -12.79 5.84
CA ARG A 477 9.14 -11.74 5.62
C ARG A 477 8.89 -10.88 6.87
N TYR A 478 9.14 -11.44 8.06
CA TYR A 478 8.96 -10.81 9.37
C TYR A 478 10.24 -10.95 10.20
N SER A 479 11.26 -10.18 9.84
CA SER A 479 12.64 -10.31 10.38
C SER A 479 12.73 -10.16 11.90
N TYR A 480 11.89 -9.31 12.50
CA TYR A 480 11.80 -9.08 13.95
C TYR A 480 10.76 -9.97 14.66
N GLY A 481 10.20 -10.96 13.96
CA GLY A 481 9.15 -11.83 14.47
C GLY A 481 7.75 -11.21 14.46
N TYR A 482 6.82 -11.87 15.14
CA TYR A 482 5.39 -11.55 15.14
C TYR A 482 4.93 -10.74 16.37
N ASN A 483 5.86 -10.34 17.25
CA ASN A 483 5.58 -9.78 18.57
C ASN A 483 4.61 -8.57 18.56
N ARG A 484 4.71 -7.70 17.55
CA ARG A 484 3.84 -6.51 17.37
C ARG A 484 2.35 -6.82 17.26
N ILE A 485 1.95 -8.05 16.97
CA ILE A 485 0.54 -8.45 16.90
C ILE A 485 -0.17 -8.36 18.25
N GLU A 486 0.52 -8.50 19.38
CA GLU A 486 -0.07 -8.23 20.69
C GLU A 486 -0.43 -6.74 20.85
N THR A 487 0.39 -5.82 20.32
CA THR A 487 0.08 -4.38 20.28
C THR A 487 -1.09 -4.07 19.34
N VAL A 488 -1.14 -4.71 18.17
CA VAL A 488 -2.26 -4.58 17.21
C VAL A 488 -3.58 -5.06 17.83
N ALA A 489 -3.57 -6.22 18.50
CA ALA A 489 -4.75 -6.76 19.19
C ALA A 489 -5.19 -5.88 20.38
N ALA A 490 -4.24 -5.34 21.15
CA ALA A 490 -4.54 -4.39 22.22
C ALA A 490 -5.24 -3.13 21.69
N TYR A 491 -4.76 -2.59 20.55
CA TYR A 491 -5.36 -1.43 19.89
C TYR A 491 -6.79 -1.75 19.40
N PHE A 492 -6.98 -2.88 18.70
CA PHE A 492 -8.31 -3.29 18.24
C PHE A 492 -9.28 -3.55 19.39
N ASN A 493 -8.86 -4.24 20.46
CA ASN A 493 -9.70 -4.50 21.63
C ASN A 493 -10.08 -3.19 22.35
N GLY A 494 -9.18 -2.20 22.41
CA GLY A 494 -9.52 -0.85 22.86
C GLY A 494 -10.57 -0.17 21.97
N VAL A 495 -10.43 -0.23 20.65
CA VAL A 495 -11.42 0.31 19.71
C VAL A 495 -12.78 -0.40 19.83
N PHE A 496 -12.80 -1.73 19.99
CA PHE A 496 -14.04 -2.48 20.24
C PHE A 496 -14.72 -2.05 21.53
N LEU A 497 -13.98 -1.89 22.64
CA LEU A 497 -14.54 -1.38 23.91
C LEU A 497 -15.16 0.02 23.78
N VAL A 498 -14.58 0.90 22.97
CA VAL A 498 -15.17 2.22 22.67
C VAL A 498 -16.46 2.08 21.84
N LEU A 499 -16.49 1.19 20.84
CA LEU A 499 -17.70 0.94 20.05
C LEU A 499 -18.84 0.34 20.90
N ILE A 500 -18.53 -0.64 21.76
CA ILE A 500 -19.48 -1.23 22.72
C ILE A 500 -20.00 -0.15 23.68
N SER A 501 -19.11 0.69 24.22
CA SER A 501 -19.51 1.80 25.10
C SER A 501 -20.44 2.79 24.41
N VAL A 502 -20.21 3.11 23.13
CA VAL A 502 -21.11 3.99 22.35
C VAL A 502 -22.48 3.32 22.14
N SER A 503 -22.54 2.02 21.87
CA SER A 503 -23.81 1.28 21.78
C SER A 503 -24.59 1.31 23.11
N ILE A 504 -23.91 1.10 24.24
CA ILE A 504 -24.51 1.19 25.58
C ILE A 504 -25.05 2.60 25.87
N VAL A 505 -24.36 3.65 25.42
CA VAL A 505 -24.85 5.05 25.53
C VAL A 505 -26.11 5.27 24.68
N VAL A 506 -26.16 4.75 23.46
CA VAL A 506 -27.34 4.86 22.59
C VAL A 506 -28.54 4.13 23.18
N GLU A 507 -28.38 2.85 23.57
CA GLU A 507 -29.47 2.09 24.19
C GLU A 507 -29.91 2.70 25.53
N GLY A 508 -28.97 3.24 26.32
CA GLY A 508 -29.28 3.98 27.54
C GLY A 508 -30.12 5.25 27.29
N ILE A 509 -29.82 6.00 26.22
CA ILE A 509 -30.62 7.18 25.83
C ILE A 509 -32.01 6.75 25.34
N GLU A 510 -32.12 5.69 24.54
CA GLU A 510 -33.40 5.16 24.07
C GLU A 510 -34.28 4.70 25.24
N ARG A 511 -33.72 3.96 26.22
CA ARG A 511 -34.42 3.54 27.46
C ARG A 511 -34.89 4.72 28.36
N ILE A 512 -34.32 5.92 28.21
CA ILE A 512 -34.80 7.15 28.88
C ILE A 512 -35.98 7.78 28.13
N ILE A 513 -35.99 7.69 26.80
CA ILE A 513 -37.00 8.31 25.94
C ILE A 513 -38.28 7.46 25.85
N ASP A 514 -38.15 6.13 25.75
CA ASP A 514 -39.26 5.17 25.71
C ASP A 514 -39.03 4.03 26.72
N PRO A 515 -39.51 4.16 27.98
CA PRO A 515 -39.18 3.20 29.04
C PRO A 515 -39.83 1.83 28.85
N PRO A 516 -39.07 0.73 28.70
CA PRO A 516 -39.62 -0.60 28.43
C PRO A 516 -40.20 -1.27 29.69
N GLU A 517 -41.17 -2.17 29.50
CA GLU A 517 -41.71 -3.02 30.59
C GLU A 517 -40.67 -4.08 31.03
N MET A 518 -39.94 -3.82 32.12
CA MET A 518 -38.85 -4.68 32.57
C MET A 518 -39.28 -5.76 33.57
N ASN A 519 -39.03 -7.03 33.23
CA ASN A 519 -39.21 -8.16 34.17
C ASN A 519 -37.99 -8.29 35.10
N THR A 520 -37.97 -7.47 36.16
CA THR A 520 -36.84 -7.32 37.09
C THR A 520 -36.34 -8.62 37.72
N GLN A 521 -37.22 -9.61 37.97
CA GLN A 521 -36.84 -10.89 38.55
C GLN A 521 -35.96 -11.74 37.63
N ARG A 522 -36.21 -11.70 36.31
CA ARG A 522 -35.41 -12.46 35.32
C ARG A 522 -34.05 -11.81 35.09
N LEU A 523 -34.02 -10.47 35.03
CA LEU A 523 -32.80 -9.70 34.84
C LEU A 523 -31.83 -9.89 36.02
N LEU A 524 -32.31 -9.73 37.26
CA LEU A 524 -31.47 -9.88 38.46
C LEU A 524 -30.84 -11.27 38.58
N LEU A 525 -31.55 -12.33 38.18
CA LEU A 525 -30.99 -13.69 38.14
C LEU A 525 -29.84 -13.81 37.12
N VAL A 526 -30.03 -13.29 35.91
CA VAL A 526 -29.03 -13.36 34.84
C VAL A 526 -27.81 -12.53 35.19
N SER A 527 -27.98 -11.25 35.57
CA SER A 527 -26.86 -10.37 35.96
C SER A 527 -26.09 -10.89 37.18
N PHE A 528 -26.73 -11.62 38.11
CA PHE A 528 -26.01 -12.29 39.20
C PHE A 528 -25.13 -13.45 38.72
N VAL A 529 -25.60 -14.26 37.76
CA VAL A 529 -24.77 -15.34 37.17
C VAL A 529 -23.63 -14.75 36.33
N GLY A 530 -23.88 -13.70 35.54
CA GLY A 530 -22.86 -12.97 34.81
C GLY A 530 -21.79 -12.36 35.73
N LEU A 531 -22.19 -11.77 36.87
CA LEU A 531 -21.26 -11.28 37.88
C LEU A 531 -20.36 -12.40 38.43
N VAL A 532 -20.91 -13.59 38.71
CA VAL A 532 -20.11 -14.73 39.18
C VAL A 532 -19.12 -15.21 38.11
N VAL A 533 -19.54 -15.27 36.84
CA VAL A 533 -18.67 -15.60 35.70
C VAL A 533 -17.50 -14.61 35.56
N ASN A 534 -17.81 -13.31 35.58
CA ASN A 534 -16.80 -12.27 35.41
C ASN A 534 -15.86 -12.15 36.62
N LEU A 535 -16.35 -12.39 37.85
CA LEU A 535 -15.50 -12.51 39.04
C LEU A 535 -14.53 -13.70 38.96
N VAL A 536 -14.97 -14.86 38.44
CA VAL A 536 -14.06 -16.00 38.18
C VAL A 536 -12.99 -15.59 37.16
N GLY A 537 -13.34 -14.78 36.15
CA GLY A 537 -12.39 -14.11 35.27
C GLY A 537 -11.36 -13.28 36.04
N ILE A 538 -11.79 -12.27 36.80
CA ILE A 538 -10.90 -11.41 37.59
C ILE A 538 -9.97 -12.24 38.48
N PHE A 539 -10.48 -13.23 39.21
CA PHE A 539 -9.64 -14.09 40.05
C PHE A 539 -8.64 -14.94 39.24
N ALA A 540 -9.01 -15.43 38.05
CA ALA A 540 -8.12 -16.22 37.20
C ALA A 540 -6.94 -15.40 36.64
N PHE A 541 -7.17 -14.15 36.22
CA PHE A 541 -6.10 -13.25 35.76
C PHE A 541 -5.28 -12.68 36.94
N ASN A 542 -5.93 -12.29 38.05
CA ASN A 542 -5.25 -11.69 39.21
C ASN A 542 -4.34 -12.69 39.98
N HIS A 543 -4.56 -14.01 39.88
CA HIS A 543 -3.67 -14.99 40.51
C HIS A 543 -2.26 -15.06 39.89
N GLY A 544 -1.96 -14.32 38.82
CA GLY A 544 -0.57 -14.09 38.37
C GLY A 544 0.31 -13.34 39.39
N HIS A 545 -0.28 -12.59 40.33
CA HIS A 545 0.45 -11.67 41.21
C HIS A 545 0.86 -12.25 42.58
N ALA A 546 0.57 -13.53 42.88
CA ALA A 546 0.41 -13.99 44.27
C ALA A 546 1.59 -14.74 44.94
N HIS A 547 2.77 -14.86 44.32
CA HIS A 547 3.91 -15.60 44.89
C HIS A 547 5.27 -14.92 44.70
N GLY A 548 5.72 -14.13 45.69
CA GLY A 548 6.99 -13.39 45.61
C GLY A 548 7.56 -12.79 46.90
N HIS A 549 7.17 -13.26 48.10
CA HIS A 549 7.66 -12.70 49.37
C HIS A 549 8.54 -13.69 50.15
N SER A 550 9.86 -13.52 50.04
CA SER A 550 10.85 -14.03 50.99
C SER A 550 11.29 -12.90 51.93
N HIS A 551 11.36 -13.19 53.24
CA HIS A 551 11.69 -12.17 54.26
C HIS A 551 13.18 -11.80 54.25
N GLY A 552 13.50 -10.50 54.39
CA GLY A 552 14.90 -10.06 54.54
C GLY A 552 15.11 -8.56 54.82
N GLY A 553 15.18 -8.19 56.10
CA GLY A 553 16.09 -7.16 56.62
C GLY A 553 16.01 -5.68 56.21
N HIS A 554 15.49 -4.85 57.13
CA HIS A 554 16.01 -3.54 57.55
C HIS A 554 15.98 -2.28 56.63
N ASP A 555 15.32 -1.26 57.20
CA ASP A 555 15.71 0.15 57.34
C ASP A 555 15.74 1.12 56.14
N HIS A 556 14.74 2.02 56.16
CA HIS A 556 14.75 3.44 55.75
C HIS A 556 15.44 3.87 54.44
N HIS A 557 14.63 4.36 53.48
CA HIS A 557 14.57 5.80 53.15
C HIS A 557 13.35 6.12 52.26
N HIS A 558 12.80 7.35 52.35
CA HIS A 558 11.67 7.78 51.52
C HIS A 558 12.15 8.37 50.18
N HIS A 559 11.73 7.77 49.07
CA HIS A 559 11.68 8.42 47.77
C HIS A 559 10.41 7.96 47.03
N HIS A 560 9.66 8.90 46.45
CA HIS A 560 8.51 8.59 45.60
C HIS A 560 8.98 8.24 44.19
N GLY A 561 9.53 7.03 44.02
CA GLY A 561 9.60 6.39 42.71
C GLY A 561 8.21 5.89 42.32
N HIS A 562 7.83 6.03 41.05
CA HIS A 562 6.69 5.29 40.52
C HIS A 562 7.13 3.84 40.32
N ASP A 563 6.38 2.87 40.86
CA ASP A 563 6.68 1.45 40.68
C ASP A 563 6.69 1.10 39.19
N HIS A 564 7.80 0.52 38.73
CA HIS A 564 7.90 -0.08 37.40
C HIS A 564 7.10 -1.38 37.39
N GLY A 565 5.80 -1.26 37.12
CA GLY A 565 4.89 -2.39 37.02
C GLY A 565 5.42 -3.43 36.04
N HIS A 566 5.68 -4.65 36.54
CA HIS A 566 6.26 -5.74 35.76
C HIS A 566 5.48 -5.99 34.46
N GLY A 567 6.21 -6.21 33.37
CA GLY A 567 5.69 -6.19 32.00
C GLY A 567 4.49 -7.09 31.74
N HIS A 568 3.30 -6.49 31.75
CA HIS A 568 2.11 -7.10 31.17
C HIS A 568 2.07 -6.80 29.67
N SER A 569 1.82 -7.82 28.86
CA SER A 569 1.45 -7.61 27.45
C SER A 569 0.26 -6.67 27.36
N ALA A 570 0.33 -5.65 26.48
CA ALA A 570 -0.77 -4.72 26.24
C ALA A 570 -2.08 -5.44 25.84
N ASN A 571 -1.96 -6.63 25.23
CA ASN A 571 -3.08 -7.51 24.92
C ASN A 571 -3.79 -8.01 26.20
N MET A 572 -3.02 -8.43 27.21
CA MET A 572 -3.55 -8.83 28.52
C MET A 572 -4.18 -7.65 29.27
N GLN A 573 -3.62 -6.44 29.15
CA GLN A 573 -4.21 -5.23 29.72
C GLN A 573 -5.58 -4.91 29.07
N GLY A 574 -5.69 -5.07 27.74
CA GLY A 574 -6.96 -4.95 27.02
C GLY A 574 -8.00 -5.98 27.46
N VAL A 575 -7.60 -7.25 27.58
CA VAL A 575 -8.45 -8.33 28.11
C VAL A 575 -8.89 -8.05 29.56
N PHE A 576 -8.01 -7.56 30.42
CA PHE A 576 -8.36 -7.24 31.80
C PHE A 576 -9.34 -6.06 31.92
N LEU A 577 -9.12 -4.98 31.15
CA LEU A 577 -10.03 -3.82 31.12
C LEU A 577 -11.43 -4.21 30.60
N HIS A 578 -11.49 -5.16 29.65
CA HIS A 578 -12.72 -5.75 29.15
C HIS A 578 -13.48 -6.50 30.26
N ILE A 579 -12.83 -7.43 30.97
CA ILE A 579 -13.44 -8.16 32.09
C ILE A 579 -13.91 -7.23 33.22
N LEU A 580 -13.15 -6.17 33.48
CA LEU A 580 -13.53 -5.15 34.46
C LEU A 580 -14.77 -4.37 34.02
N ALA A 581 -14.92 -4.07 32.73
CA ALA A 581 -16.12 -3.47 32.15
C ALA A 581 -17.35 -4.36 32.36
N ASP A 582 -17.26 -5.64 32.01
CA ASP A 582 -18.36 -6.62 32.12
C ASP A 582 -18.78 -6.83 33.58
N THR A 583 -17.80 -6.82 34.50
CA THR A 583 -18.02 -6.89 35.95
C THR A 583 -18.76 -5.66 36.47
N LEU A 584 -18.32 -4.46 36.09
CA LEU A 584 -18.95 -3.20 36.47
C LEU A 584 -20.37 -3.07 35.88
N GLY A 585 -20.56 -3.50 34.63
CA GLY A 585 -21.88 -3.63 33.99
C GLY A 585 -22.83 -4.51 34.80
N SER A 586 -22.37 -5.71 35.17
CA SER A 586 -23.14 -6.67 35.96
C SER A 586 -23.53 -6.10 37.33
N VAL A 587 -22.61 -5.41 38.03
CA VAL A 587 -22.90 -4.71 39.30
C VAL A 587 -23.90 -3.56 39.09
N GLY A 588 -23.74 -2.78 38.02
CA GLY A 588 -24.62 -1.67 37.65
C GLY A 588 -26.07 -2.11 37.49
N VAL A 589 -26.32 -3.17 36.73
CA VAL A 589 -27.67 -3.71 36.48
C VAL A 589 -28.29 -4.32 37.74
N ILE A 590 -27.49 -4.92 38.63
CA ILE A 590 -27.99 -5.40 39.94
C ILE A 590 -28.41 -4.22 40.82
N VAL A 591 -27.60 -3.17 40.92
CA VAL A 591 -27.91 -1.98 41.73
C VAL A 591 -29.09 -1.21 41.15
N SER A 592 -29.16 -1.01 39.83
CA SER A 592 -30.30 -0.36 39.17
C SER A 592 -31.59 -1.14 39.42
N THR A 593 -31.57 -2.47 39.26
CA THR A 593 -32.75 -3.32 39.45
C THR A 593 -33.26 -3.29 40.89
N LEU A 594 -32.38 -3.23 41.89
CA LEU A 594 -32.78 -3.08 43.30
C LEU A 594 -33.37 -1.68 43.58
N LEU A 595 -32.80 -0.61 43.01
CA LEU A 595 -33.37 0.74 43.13
C LEU A 595 -34.74 0.83 42.45
N ILE A 596 -34.94 0.19 41.29
CA ILE A 596 -36.24 0.08 40.61
C ILE A 596 -37.26 -0.65 41.50
N GLN A 597 -36.86 -1.72 42.20
CA GLN A 597 -37.75 -2.44 43.12
C GLN A 597 -38.13 -1.64 44.37
N TRP A 598 -37.28 -0.73 44.86
CA TRP A 598 -37.56 0.08 46.06
C TRP A 598 -38.28 1.40 45.76
N PHE A 599 -37.97 2.05 44.63
CA PHE A 599 -38.46 3.40 44.29
C PHE A 599 -39.45 3.43 43.11
N GLY A 600 -39.60 2.33 42.36
CA GLY A 600 -40.57 2.20 41.25
C GLY A 600 -40.22 2.97 39.96
N TRP A 601 -39.14 3.74 39.93
CA TRP A 601 -38.72 4.51 38.75
C TRP A 601 -37.70 3.75 37.92
N THR A 602 -38.01 3.45 36.65
CA THR A 602 -37.15 2.70 35.73
C THR A 602 -35.87 3.42 35.31
N GLY A 603 -35.79 4.75 35.50
CA GLY A 603 -34.65 5.57 35.03
C GLY A 603 -33.30 5.29 35.71
N PHE A 604 -33.24 4.55 36.82
CA PHE A 604 -31.97 4.19 37.44
C PHE A 604 -31.08 3.29 36.56
N ASP A 605 -31.68 2.48 35.69
CA ASP A 605 -30.95 1.55 34.81
C ASP A 605 -30.12 2.26 33.74
N PRO A 606 -30.70 3.08 32.83
CA PRO A 606 -29.91 3.80 31.84
C PRO A 606 -28.93 4.81 32.45
N ILE A 607 -29.20 5.33 33.66
CA ILE A 607 -28.23 6.18 34.38
C ILE A 607 -27.01 5.37 34.82
N ALA A 608 -27.19 4.15 35.33
CA ALA A 608 -26.08 3.26 35.66
C ALA A 608 -25.30 2.86 34.40
N SER A 609 -25.99 2.47 33.32
CA SER A 609 -25.36 2.13 32.03
C SER A 609 -24.52 3.28 31.45
N LEU A 610 -25.05 4.51 31.45
CA LEU A 610 -24.35 5.71 30.97
C LEU A 610 -23.10 6.01 31.81
N PHE A 611 -23.19 5.90 33.13
CA PHE A 611 -22.04 6.10 34.03
C PHE A 611 -20.93 5.07 33.75
N ILE A 612 -21.30 3.80 33.57
CA ILE A 612 -20.35 2.71 33.30
C ILE A 612 -19.70 2.88 31.92
N ALA A 613 -20.46 3.21 30.88
CA ALA A 613 -19.91 3.47 29.54
C ALA A 613 -18.90 4.63 29.53
N ILE A 614 -19.13 5.69 30.31
CA ILE A 614 -18.17 6.79 30.48
C ILE A 614 -16.88 6.29 31.17
N LEU A 615 -16.98 5.46 32.21
CA LEU A 615 -15.81 4.88 32.88
C LEU A 615 -14.99 3.96 31.96
N ILE A 616 -15.64 3.17 31.10
CA ILE A 616 -14.97 2.30 30.13
C ILE A 616 -14.19 3.14 29.10
N VAL A 617 -14.81 4.16 28.52
CA VAL A 617 -14.13 5.06 27.57
C VAL A 617 -12.91 5.74 28.23
N LEU A 618 -13.05 6.22 29.48
CA LEU A 618 -11.95 6.86 30.20
C LEU A 618 -10.80 5.89 30.55
N SER A 619 -11.08 4.63 30.88
CA SER A 619 -10.05 3.63 31.20
C SER A 619 -9.33 3.07 29.96
N VAL A 620 -9.98 3.10 28.79
CA VAL A 620 -9.46 2.55 27.53
C VAL A 620 -8.67 3.57 26.69
N ILE A 621 -8.94 4.88 26.83
CA ILE A 621 -8.16 5.93 26.13
C ILE A 621 -6.63 5.82 26.34
N PRO A 622 -6.10 5.53 27.55
CA PRO A 622 -4.67 5.27 27.75
C PRO A 622 -4.15 4.10 26.91
N LEU A 623 -4.86 2.96 26.90
CA LEU A 623 -4.48 1.76 26.15
C LEU A 623 -4.42 2.04 24.64
N ILE A 624 -5.42 2.72 24.08
CA ILE A 624 -5.45 3.11 22.66
C ILE A 624 -4.28 4.04 22.32
N LYS A 625 -3.94 4.98 23.21
CA LYS A 625 -2.80 5.90 23.01
C LYS A 625 -1.46 5.16 23.06
N GLN A 626 -1.24 4.31 24.06
CA GLN A 626 0.03 3.59 24.25
C GLN A 626 0.27 2.57 23.11
N SER A 627 -0.74 1.77 22.77
CA SER A 627 -0.66 0.85 21.63
C SER A 627 -0.53 1.59 20.30
N GLY A 628 -1.24 2.70 20.12
CA GLY A 628 -1.13 3.58 18.94
C GLY A 628 0.27 4.18 18.77
N ALA A 629 0.88 4.68 19.85
CA ALA A 629 2.24 5.24 19.84
C ALA A 629 3.27 4.21 19.36
N VAL A 630 3.24 2.99 19.91
CA VAL A 630 4.12 1.87 19.50
C VAL A 630 3.92 1.51 18.02
N LEU A 631 2.68 1.51 17.53
CA LEU A 631 2.38 1.26 16.11
C LEU A 631 2.84 2.40 15.19
N MET A 632 2.84 3.65 15.68
CA MET A 632 3.37 4.84 15.01
C MET A 632 4.89 5.01 15.14
N LEU A 633 5.58 4.07 15.80
CA LEU A 633 7.03 4.09 16.08
C LEU A 633 7.48 5.24 17.01
N GLU A 634 6.56 5.79 17.79
CA GLU A 634 6.81 6.86 18.78
C GLU A 634 7.52 6.26 20.02
N LEU A 635 8.60 6.91 20.47
CA LEU A 635 9.34 6.54 21.68
C LEU A 635 8.91 7.43 22.85
N GLU A 636 8.86 6.86 24.05
CA GLU A 636 8.60 7.60 25.28
C GLU A 636 9.75 8.56 25.62
N ASP A 637 9.42 9.77 26.10
CA ASP A 637 10.37 10.86 26.38
C ASP A 637 11.62 10.39 27.15
N ASN A 638 11.42 9.58 28.19
CA ASN A 638 12.49 9.01 29.01
C ASN A 638 13.48 8.15 28.19
N LYS A 639 12.97 7.30 27.28
CA LYS A 639 13.80 6.46 26.41
C LYS A 639 14.53 7.31 25.37
N VAL A 640 13.92 8.40 24.88
CA VAL A 640 14.60 9.35 23.98
C VAL A 640 15.75 10.05 24.70
N TYR A 641 15.55 10.57 25.92
CA TYR A 641 16.63 11.19 26.69
C TYR A 641 17.78 10.22 26.99
N GLN A 642 17.47 8.95 27.28
CA GLN A 642 18.49 7.90 27.45
C GLN A 642 19.27 7.67 26.15
N VAL A 643 18.58 7.49 25.01
CA VAL A 643 19.21 7.32 23.70
C VAL A 643 20.08 8.53 23.32
N GLU A 644 19.61 9.76 23.54
CA GLU A 644 20.42 10.97 23.32
C GLU A 644 21.66 11.01 24.22
N GLY A 645 21.53 10.68 25.51
CA GLY A 645 22.65 10.57 26.45
C GLY A 645 23.70 9.58 25.96
N THR A 646 23.30 8.33 25.71
CA THR A 646 24.21 7.28 25.23
C THR A 646 24.86 7.64 23.89
N LEU A 647 24.16 8.31 22.96
CA LEU A 647 24.74 8.73 21.68
C LEU A 647 25.82 9.82 21.84
N ASN A 648 25.68 10.72 22.82
CA ASN A 648 26.69 11.73 23.16
C ASN A 648 27.92 11.13 23.85
N GLU A 649 27.75 10.06 24.63
CA GLU A 649 28.85 9.28 25.21
C GLU A 649 29.54 8.40 24.17
N LEU A 650 28.78 7.79 23.25
CA LEU A 650 29.27 6.97 22.14
C LEU A 650 30.28 7.74 21.28
N GLY A 651 30.02 9.02 21.03
CA GLY A 651 30.92 9.91 20.28
C GLY A 651 32.29 10.15 20.93
N GLN A 652 32.49 9.72 22.18
CA GLN A 652 33.74 9.86 22.93
C GLN A 652 34.57 8.56 22.97
N LEU A 653 34.02 7.43 22.48
CA LEU A 653 34.73 6.14 22.44
C LEU A 653 35.89 6.16 21.43
N ASP A 654 37.05 5.62 21.84
CA ASP A 654 38.21 5.62 20.95
C ASP A 654 38.07 4.65 19.76
N GLY A 655 38.64 5.05 18.63
CA GLY A 655 38.41 4.48 17.30
C GLY A 655 37.22 5.10 16.54
N ILE A 656 36.33 5.87 17.19
CA ILE A 656 35.21 6.54 16.51
C ILE A 656 35.60 7.95 16.07
N ALA A 657 35.27 8.32 14.84
CA ALA A 657 35.48 9.65 14.26
C ALA A 657 34.17 10.47 14.21
N SER A 658 33.04 9.84 13.88
CA SER A 658 31.72 10.47 13.93
C SER A 658 30.57 9.46 14.01
N VAL A 659 29.39 9.93 14.42
CA VAL A 659 28.14 9.17 14.51
C VAL A 659 27.09 9.84 13.62
N HIS A 660 26.38 9.05 12.82
CA HIS A 660 25.47 9.51 11.78
C HIS A 660 24.17 8.69 11.74
N GLN A 661 23.07 9.37 11.39
CA GLN A 661 21.73 8.78 11.20
C GLN A 661 21.29 7.75 12.27
N PRO A 662 21.42 8.04 13.58
CA PRO A 662 20.79 7.20 14.60
C PRO A 662 19.28 7.18 14.39
N ARG A 663 18.70 5.98 14.32
CA ARG A 663 17.26 5.74 14.27
C ARG A 663 16.94 4.62 15.24
N PHE A 664 16.05 4.88 16.18
CA PHE A 664 15.58 3.92 17.17
C PHE A 664 14.06 3.95 17.17
N TRP A 665 13.41 2.80 17.39
CA TRP A 665 11.96 2.68 17.40
C TRP A 665 11.50 1.50 18.27
N PRO A 666 10.30 1.58 18.87
CA PRO A 666 9.78 0.48 19.70
C PRO A 666 9.54 -0.77 18.85
N ASN A 667 9.89 -1.95 19.37
CA ASN A 667 9.45 -3.24 18.82
C ASN A 667 8.18 -3.72 19.52
N GLU A 668 8.16 -3.61 20.85
CA GLU A 668 7.01 -3.78 21.73
C GLU A 668 6.89 -2.50 22.61
N ALA A 669 6.03 -2.49 23.64
CA ALA A 669 5.99 -1.35 24.58
C ALA A 669 7.32 -1.22 25.37
N GLU A 670 7.85 -2.34 25.85
CA GLU A 670 9.09 -2.37 26.63
C GLU A 670 10.33 -2.38 25.73
N THR A 671 10.37 -3.27 24.73
CA THR A 671 11.57 -3.50 23.90
C THR A 671 11.67 -2.56 22.70
N MET A 672 12.91 -2.18 22.38
CA MET A 672 13.28 -1.26 21.31
C MET A 672 14.32 -1.91 20.38
N VAL A 673 14.36 -1.48 19.12
CA VAL A 673 15.44 -1.81 18.18
C VAL A 673 15.93 -0.54 17.48
N GLY A 674 17.10 -0.59 16.84
CA GLY A 674 17.64 0.56 16.13
C GLY A 674 18.63 0.27 15.00
N SER A 675 18.97 1.31 14.26
CA SER A 675 20.01 1.35 13.23
C SER A 675 20.88 2.59 13.42
N ILE A 676 22.19 2.46 13.27
CA ILE A 676 23.15 3.54 13.45
C ILE A 676 24.30 3.42 12.45
N HIS A 677 24.77 4.55 11.93
CA HIS A 677 25.90 4.62 11.02
C HIS A 677 27.10 5.31 11.69
N ILE A 678 28.28 4.71 11.59
CA ILE A 678 29.45 5.13 12.37
C ILE A 678 30.67 5.23 11.47
N GLN A 679 31.38 6.34 11.59
CA GLN A 679 32.64 6.56 10.91
C GLN A 679 33.78 6.19 11.87
N ALA A 680 34.61 5.22 11.51
CA ALA A 680 35.79 4.83 12.27
C ALA A 680 37.02 5.62 11.82
N LYS A 681 37.90 5.97 12.79
CA LYS A 681 39.20 6.62 12.52
C LYS A 681 40.06 5.69 11.65
N ASP A 682 40.71 6.24 10.62
CA ASP A 682 41.58 5.45 9.73
C ASP A 682 42.67 4.70 10.53
N GLY A 683 42.79 3.39 10.28
CA GLY A 683 43.67 2.48 11.02
C GLY A 683 42.96 1.66 12.13
N SER A 684 41.70 1.94 12.45
CA SER A 684 40.89 1.14 13.39
C SER A 684 40.35 -0.14 12.72
N ASP A 685 40.24 -1.24 13.49
CA ASP A 685 39.52 -2.44 13.04
C ASP A 685 38.00 -2.18 13.03
N LEU A 686 37.38 -2.25 11.85
CA LEU A 686 35.96 -1.99 11.64
C LEU A 686 35.05 -3.05 12.30
N GLN A 687 35.51 -4.30 12.46
CA GLN A 687 34.75 -5.36 13.13
C GLN A 687 34.79 -5.17 14.65
N ASP A 688 35.95 -4.81 15.22
CA ASP A 688 36.06 -4.50 16.65
C ASP A 688 35.28 -3.23 17.03
N VAL A 689 35.35 -2.16 16.21
CA VAL A 689 34.53 -0.96 16.41
C VAL A 689 33.05 -1.31 16.34
N ARG A 690 32.60 -2.08 15.34
CA ARG A 690 31.20 -2.54 15.24
C ARG A 690 30.77 -3.30 16.49
N ARG A 691 31.60 -4.23 16.97
CA ARG A 691 31.34 -5.05 18.16
C ARG A 691 31.24 -4.21 19.43
N ARG A 692 32.26 -3.37 19.72
CA ARG A 692 32.28 -2.50 20.90
C ARG A 692 31.10 -1.54 20.96
N VAL A 693 30.67 -1.01 19.81
CA VAL A 693 29.49 -0.13 19.77
C VAL A 693 28.19 -0.90 20.00
N SER A 694 28.02 -2.09 19.41
CA SER A 694 26.85 -2.94 19.71
C SER A 694 26.76 -3.23 21.21
N GLU A 695 27.87 -3.64 21.83
CA GLU A 695 27.98 -3.93 23.26
C GLU A 695 27.69 -2.69 24.13
N PHE A 696 28.21 -1.52 23.75
CA PHE A 696 27.97 -0.26 24.47
C PHE A 696 26.50 0.16 24.42
N LEU A 697 25.90 0.19 23.22
CA LEU A 697 24.49 0.58 23.06
C LEU A 697 23.55 -0.38 23.80
N MET A 698 23.79 -1.70 23.70
CA MET A 698 23.00 -2.72 24.40
C MET A 698 23.17 -2.73 25.94
N SER A 699 24.17 -2.03 26.49
CA SER A 699 24.42 -1.96 27.93
C SER A 699 24.04 -0.61 28.57
N HIS A 700 23.80 0.43 27.77
CA HIS A 700 23.48 1.78 28.25
C HIS A 700 22.04 2.22 27.89
N ILE A 701 21.37 1.52 26.97
CA ILE A 701 19.99 1.82 26.53
C ILE A 701 19.06 0.69 26.96
N ASP A 702 18.19 0.96 27.94
CA ASP A 702 17.27 -0.03 28.50
C ASP A 702 16.25 -0.52 27.46
N GLY A 703 16.02 -1.84 27.44
CA GLY A 703 15.12 -2.49 26.50
C GLY A 703 15.62 -2.60 25.06
N LEU A 704 16.86 -2.17 24.74
CA LEU A 704 17.43 -2.29 23.39
C LEU A 704 17.75 -3.77 23.05
N LYS A 705 16.83 -4.42 22.34
CA LYS A 705 16.85 -5.85 21.99
C LYS A 705 17.82 -6.16 20.85
N GLU A 706 17.95 -5.25 19.87
CA GLU A 706 18.82 -5.41 18.71
C GLU A 706 19.24 -4.04 18.13
N VAL A 707 20.49 -3.91 17.68
CA VAL A 707 20.95 -2.71 16.97
C VAL A 707 21.79 -3.06 15.74
N CYS A 708 21.37 -2.55 14.58
CA CYS A 708 22.12 -2.65 13.34
C CYS A 708 23.13 -1.51 13.24
N VAL A 709 24.37 -1.75 13.69
CA VAL A 709 25.48 -0.81 13.51
C VAL A 709 26.23 -1.09 12.20
N GLN A 710 26.16 -0.12 11.29
CA GLN A 710 26.95 -0.03 10.06
C GLN A 710 28.19 0.82 10.33
N VAL A 711 29.37 0.39 9.87
CA VAL A 711 30.64 1.10 10.07
C VAL A 711 31.33 1.34 8.73
N GLU A 712 31.76 2.57 8.46
CA GLU A 712 32.64 2.95 7.34
C GLU A 712 33.95 3.58 7.86
N SER A 713 35.05 3.47 7.12
CA SER A 713 36.30 4.18 7.48
C SER A 713 36.22 5.65 7.07
N GLU A 714 36.96 6.53 7.74
CA GLU A 714 37.06 7.95 7.39
C GLU A 714 37.51 8.14 5.93
N SER A 715 38.52 7.39 5.49
CA SER A 715 38.97 7.28 4.10
C SER A 715 37.88 6.83 3.11
N GLY A 716 37.05 5.85 3.49
CA GLY A 716 35.93 5.35 2.68
C GLY A 716 34.84 6.40 2.51
N ALA A 717 34.42 7.02 3.62
CA ALA A 717 33.46 8.12 3.63
C ALA A 717 33.92 9.31 2.77
N ARG A 718 35.19 9.72 2.92
CA ARG A 718 35.81 10.79 2.10
C ARG A 718 35.82 10.43 0.60
N THR A 719 36.01 9.16 0.26
CA THR A 719 35.97 8.67 -1.13
C THR A 719 34.55 8.70 -1.70
N ARG A 720 33.56 8.25 -0.91
CA ARG A 720 32.13 8.33 -1.24
C ARG A 720 31.65 9.77 -1.44
N ILE A 721 32.04 10.69 -0.56
CA ILE A 721 31.73 12.12 -0.70
C ILE A 721 32.36 12.70 -1.98
N LYS A 722 33.61 12.33 -2.31
CA LYS A 722 34.25 12.74 -3.57
C LYS A 722 33.57 12.15 -4.81
N MET A 723 33.08 10.91 -4.76
CA MET A 723 32.29 10.32 -5.86
C MET A 723 30.96 11.06 -6.05
N ASN A 724 30.23 11.34 -4.97
CA ASN A 724 29.00 12.12 -5.03
C ASN A 724 29.25 13.56 -5.54
N GLN A 725 30.34 14.20 -5.14
CA GLN A 725 30.73 15.54 -5.64
C GLN A 725 31.20 15.52 -7.10
N ALA A 726 31.85 14.45 -7.56
CA ALA A 726 32.17 14.26 -8.98
C ALA A 726 30.89 14.08 -9.82
N GLN A 727 29.91 13.30 -9.32
CA GLN A 727 28.58 13.20 -9.95
C GLN A 727 27.82 14.53 -9.95
N GLN A 728 28.06 15.44 -8.99
CA GLN A 728 27.48 16.79 -9.01
C GLN A 728 28.16 17.74 -10.02
N GLN A 729 29.42 17.51 -10.39
CA GLN A 729 30.10 18.30 -11.44
C GLN A 729 29.72 17.87 -12.86
N THR A 730 29.31 16.62 -13.07
CA THR A 730 28.55 16.21 -14.26
C THR A 730 27.08 16.62 -14.08
N GLY A 731 26.74 17.84 -14.48
CA GLY A 731 25.54 18.55 -14.00
C GLY A 731 24.20 17.82 -14.11
N TYR A 732 23.72 17.31 -12.98
CA TYR A 732 22.32 16.95 -12.74
C TYR A 732 21.66 18.01 -11.84
N PHE A 733 20.61 18.67 -12.34
CA PHE A 733 19.77 19.56 -11.54
C PHE A 733 18.85 18.73 -10.64
N TYR A 734 19.26 18.49 -9.39
CA TYR A 734 18.33 18.15 -8.32
C TYR A 734 17.55 19.41 -7.89
N THR A 735 16.23 19.30 -7.78
CA THR A 735 15.40 20.29 -7.09
C THR A 735 15.76 20.31 -5.59
N PRO A 736 15.91 21.49 -4.96
CA PRO A 736 16.41 21.58 -3.60
C PRO A 736 15.33 21.26 -2.55
N ALA A 737 15.38 20.03 -2.03
CA ALA A 737 14.78 19.67 -0.74
C ALA A 737 15.90 19.25 0.23
N PHE A 738 15.81 19.65 1.50
CA PHE A 738 16.79 19.38 2.56
C PHE A 738 18.23 19.85 2.31
N GLN A 739 18.37 21.18 2.18
CA GLN A 739 19.58 21.84 2.67
C GLN A 739 19.55 21.86 4.22
N HIS A 740 20.72 21.86 4.87
CA HIS A 740 20.89 21.58 6.31
C HIS A 740 19.91 22.27 7.29
N SER A 741 19.30 21.46 8.16
CA SER A 741 18.84 21.86 9.49
C SER A 741 19.19 20.78 10.51
N ASN A 742 19.56 21.17 11.73
CA ASN A 742 20.00 20.25 12.79
C ASN A 742 18.83 19.47 13.43
N ILE A 743 19.14 18.30 13.98
CA ILE A 743 18.36 17.52 14.97
C ILE A 743 16.86 17.40 14.65
N GLY A 744 16.52 16.42 13.79
CA GLY A 744 15.14 16.03 13.51
C GLY A 744 14.59 15.00 14.52
N MET A 745 14.46 15.38 15.79
CA MET A 745 13.65 14.63 16.77
C MET A 745 12.18 15.08 16.65
N ASN A 746 11.27 14.13 16.40
CA ASN A 746 9.84 14.43 16.29
C ASN A 746 9.22 14.59 17.68
N TYR A 747 9.02 15.83 18.14
CA TYR A 747 8.26 16.11 19.37
C TYR A 747 7.03 16.98 19.13
N ARG A 748 5.99 16.69 19.93
CA ARG A 748 4.68 17.32 19.87
C ARG A 748 4.62 18.53 20.80
N ASN A 749 4.76 19.72 20.23
CA ASN A 749 4.74 20.98 20.99
C ASN A 749 3.40 21.16 21.75
N THR A 750 3.42 21.28 23.08
CA THR A 750 2.23 21.51 23.91
C THR A 750 2.46 22.55 25.01
N ALA A 751 1.40 23.32 25.27
CA ALA A 751 1.29 24.38 26.29
C ALA A 751 2.10 25.66 26.04
N ALA A 752 1.48 26.80 26.37
CA ALA A 752 2.07 28.12 26.30
C ALA A 752 2.25 28.69 27.71
N ALA A 753 3.35 29.41 27.93
CA ALA A 753 3.58 30.26 29.10
C ALA A 753 4.33 31.53 28.64
N ALA A 754 4.05 32.67 29.28
CA ALA A 754 4.52 33.97 28.81
C ALA A 754 5.84 34.40 29.47
N ALA A 755 6.75 34.99 28.67
CA ALA A 755 7.86 35.80 29.16
C ALA A 755 8.15 36.95 28.18
N THR A 756 8.41 38.15 28.70
CA THR A 756 8.68 39.38 27.93
C THR A 756 10.16 39.52 27.55
N PRO A 757 10.50 40.13 26.39
CA PRO A 757 11.89 40.37 26.00
C PRO A 757 12.54 41.49 26.84
N SER A 758 13.83 41.33 27.15
CA SER A 758 14.69 42.33 27.79
C SER A 758 15.57 43.07 26.76
N PRO A 759 16.01 44.33 27.04
CA PRO A 759 16.75 45.15 26.09
C PRO A 759 18.27 44.86 26.06
N PRO A 760 18.98 45.23 24.96
CA PRO A 760 20.43 45.05 24.84
C PRO A 760 21.24 46.10 25.63
N PRO A 761 22.46 45.76 26.09
CA PRO A 761 23.37 46.70 26.76
C PRO A 761 24.11 47.64 25.78
N PRO A 762 24.61 48.81 26.23
CA PRO A 762 25.25 49.83 25.40
C PRO A 762 26.75 49.62 25.16
N ALA A 763 27.34 50.39 24.23
CA ALA A 763 28.75 50.30 23.83
C ALA A 763 29.58 51.53 24.25
N THR A 764 30.88 51.31 24.53
CA THR A 764 31.92 52.36 24.64
C THR A 764 33.33 51.84 24.30
N THR A 765 33.99 52.54 23.37
CA THR A 765 35.43 52.95 23.26
C THR A 765 36.51 52.31 24.18
N THR A 766 37.80 52.15 23.79
CA THR A 766 38.74 53.20 23.30
C THR A 766 40.04 52.73 22.56
N THR A 767 40.47 53.53 21.57
CA THR A 767 41.86 54.01 21.21
C THR A 767 43.03 53.15 20.65
N THR A 768 43.62 53.69 19.55
CA THR A 768 45.07 53.72 19.12
C THR A 768 45.77 52.42 18.63
N THR A 769 46.74 52.42 17.68
CA THR A 769 47.53 53.52 17.02
C THR A 769 47.92 53.22 15.55
N THR A 770 48.29 54.27 14.80
CA THR A 770 48.81 54.36 13.40
C THR A 770 50.31 54.00 13.25
N PRO A 771 50.95 53.82 12.04
CA PRO A 771 50.81 54.66 10.83
C PRO A 771 50.91 54.05 9.39
N LEU A 772 50.65 54.94 8.41
CA LEU A 772 50.75 54.86 6.93
C LEU A 772 52.12 55.40 6.44
N PRO A 773 52.60 55.19 5.18
CA PRO A 773 52.07 55.85 3.95
C PRO A 773 52.34 55.07 2.61
N PRO A 774 52.24 55.65 1.39
CA PRO A 774 51.41 56.75 0.85
C PRO A 774 50.58 56.37 -0.41
N GLN A 775 49.64 57.25 -0.81
CA GLN A 775 49.25 57.48 -2.23
C GLN A 775 49.71 58.87 -2.68
N PRO A 776 49.61 59.23 -3.97
CA PRO A 776 48.84 60.46 -4.28
C PRO A 776 48.11 60.54 -5.64
N ASN A 777 46.89 61.12 -5.61
CA ASN A 777 46.37 62.23 -6.46
C ASN A 777 46.22 62.08 -8.00
N VAL A 778 45.01 62.21 -8.58
CA VAL A 778 44.25 63.45 -8.96
C VAL A 778 44.73 64.14 -10.25
N ALA A 779 43.82 64.25 -11.24
CA ALA A 779 43.66 65.41 -12.12
C ALA A 779 42.33 65.34 -12.92
N ALA A 780 41.70 66.49 -13.21
CA ALA A 780 40.58 66.60 -14.16
C ALA A 780 40.45 68.05 -14.70
N MET A 781 40.35 68.22 -16.02
CA MET A 781 39.91 69.41 -16.81
C MET A 781 40.02 69.01 -18.32
N SER A 782 38.97 69.11 -19.15
CA SER A 782 38.49 70.27 -19.97
C SER A 782 39.47 70.69 -21.10
N VAL A 783 39.10 71.26 -22.27
CA VAL A 783 37.93 72.05 -22.74
C VAL A 783 37.64 71.79 -24.25
N GLY A 784 36.41 72.03 -24.73
CA GLY A 784 36.09 72.34 -26.15
C GLY A 784 34.94 71.49 -26.73
N LEU A 785 34.03 71.99 -27.57
CA LEU A 785 33.78 73.33 -28.16
C LEU A 785 32.26 73.48 -28.43
N ALA A 786 31.74 74.65 -28.80
CA ALA A 786 30.30 74.95 -28.69
C ALA A 786 29.62 75.60 -29.92
N ASP A 787 28.36 75.15 -30.18
CA ASP A 787 27.18 75.91 -30.68
C ASP A 787 27.25 76.63 -32.06
N PRO A 788 26.15 77.25 -32.59
CA PRO A 788 24.73 77.29 -32.12
C PRO A 788 23.66 76.97 -33.19
N THR A 789 22.36 76.87 -32.81
CA THR A 789 21.28 77.84 -33.22
C THR A 789 19.82 77.43 -32.88
N THR A 790 19.15 78.27 -32.08
CA THR A 790 17.69 78.58 -32.03
C THR A 790 16.61 77.50 -31.79
N ALA A 791 15.52 77.91 -31.12
CA ALA A 791 14.35 77.09 -30.79
C ALA A 791 13.02 77.80 -31.16
N THR A 792 11.94 77.04 -31.36
CA THR A 792 10.55 77.55 -31.40
C THR A 792 9.51 76.45 -31.13
N ALA A 793 8.34 76.84 -30.62
CA ALA A 793 7.12 76.05 -30.42
C ALA A 793 5.92 77.04 -30.24
N PRO A 794 4.65 76.61 -30.08
CA PRO A 794 3.96 75.37 -30.46
C PRO A 794 2.74 75.66 -31.41
N LEU A 795 1.95 74.64 -31.84
CA LEU A 795 0.45 74.68 -31.90
C LEU A 795 -0.23 73.51 -32.67
N ALA A 796 -1.52 73.32 -32.36
CA ALA A 796 -2.64 72.80 -33.18
C ALA A 796 -2.79 71.29 -33.53
N SER A 797 -3.83 70.68 -32.94
CA SER A 797 -4.72 69.65 -33.55
C SER A 797 -5.87 70.38 -34.32
N PRO A 798 -7.06 69.83 -34.72
CA PRO A 798 -7.77 68.55 -34.41
C PRO A 798 -8.18 67.76 -35.71
N LEU A 799 -9.06 66.74 -35.81
CA LEU A 799 -10.42 66.49 -35.28
C LEU A 799 -10.87 65.01 -35.36
N HIS A 800 -11.59 64.56 -34.30
CA HIS A 800 -12.86 63.77 -34.27
C HIS A 800 -13.07 62.48 -35.12
N GLN A 801 -13.86 61.46 -34.72
CA GLN A 801 -14.70 61.15 -33.52
C GLN A 801 -15.06 59.62 -33.55
N GLN A 802 -15.74 58.95 -32.60
CA GLN A 802 -16.30 59.26 -31.26
C GLN A 802 -16.30 57.96 -30.39
N TYR A 803 -16.48 58.08 -29.08
CA TYR A 803 -17.06 57.06 -28.18
C TYR A 803 -18.11 57.74 -27.30
N PRO A 804 -19.15 57.02 -26.82
CA PRO A 804 -19.45 57.14 -25.39
C PRO A 804 -19.85 55.81 -24.71
N SER A 805 -19.77 55.82 -23.38
CA SER A 805 -20.31 54.80 -22.47
C SER A 805 -21.39 55.41 -21.58
N THR A 806 -22.44 54.65 -21.26
CA THR A 806 -23.45 54.98 -20.24
C THR A 806 -24.08 53.70 -19.66
N ALA A 807 -24.61 53.78 -18.44
CA ALA A 807 -25.17 52.66 -17.68
C ALA A 807 -26.74 52.74 -17.58
N PRO A 808 -27.47 52.14 -16.61
CA PRO A 808 -28.62 51.28 -16.94
C PRO A 808 -30.00 51.83 -16.45
N PRO A 809 -30.97 50.97 -16.07
CA PRO A 809 -32.14 50.52 -16.83
C PRO A 809 -33.42 51.37 -16.60
N PRO A 810 -34.53 51.12 -17.33
CA PRO A 810 -35.72 50.56 -16.61
C PRO A 810 -36.74 49.71 -17.45
N VAL A 811 -37.46 48.83 -16.74
CA VAL A 811 -38.92 48.51 -16.85
C VAL A 811 -39.54 47.96 -18.18
N GLY A 812 -40.30 46.84 -18.10
CA GLY A 812 -41.27 46.33 -19.10
C GLY A 812 -42.74 46.59 -18.70
N PRO A 813 -43.78 45.79 -19.08
CA PRO A 813 -43.84 44.55 -19.88
C PRO A 813 -44.71 44.78 -21.17
N PRO A 814 -45.97 44.32 -21.46
CA PRO A 814 -46.78 43.13 -21.09
C PRO A 814 -47.56 42.37 -22.23
N LEU A 815 -47.70 41.04 -22.03
CA LEU A 815 -48.89 40.18 -22.28
C LEU A 815 -49.79 40.29 -23.55
N SER A 816 -49.80 39.22 -24.37
CA SER A 816 -50.96 38.31 -24.58
C SER A 816 -50.47 37.03 -25.29
N LYS A 817 -50.96 35.78 -25.18
CA LYS A 817 -52.16 35.10 -24.60
C LYS A 817 -53.52 35.26 -25.30
N LYS A 818 -53.86 34.25 -26.13
CA LYS A 818 -55.18 33.57 -26.28
C LYS A 818 -54.96 32.22 -27.02
N ASN A 819 -55.31 31.08 -26.42
CA ASN A 819 -56.59 30.32 -26.55
C ASN A 819 -56.67 29.52 -27.87
N THR A 820 -57.19 28.28 -27.97
CA THR A 820 -57.87 27.30 -27.06
C THR A 820 -57.75 25.91 -27.73
N LYS A 821 -57.97 24.72 -27.15
CA LYS A 821 -59.08 24.15 -26.34
C LYS A 821 -58.59 22.76 -25.83
N LYS A 822 -58.89 22.28 -24.62
CA LYS A 822 -59.92 21.24 -24.34
C LYS A 822 -60.28 20.32 -25.52
N GLU A 823 -59.88 19.04 -25.43
CA GLU A 823 -60.69 18.01 -24.76
C GLU A 823 -59.80 17.18 -23.81
#